data_AF-A8WX73-F1
#
_entry.id   AF-A8WX73-F1
#
_cell.length_a   1.000
_cell.length_b   1.000
_cell.length_c   1.000
_cell.angle_alpha   90.00
_cell.angle_beta   90.00
_cell.angle_gamma   90.00
#
_symmetry.space_group_name_H-M   'P 1'
#
loop_
_entity.id
_entity.type
_entity.pdbx_description
1 polymer ?
#
loop_
_entity_poly.entity_id
_entity_poly.type
_entity_poly.pdbx_seq_one_letter_code
_entity_poly.pdbx_strand_id
1 'polypeptide(L)'
;MNLNSPEAVLYPECVLLSTKNYILDSITMKMSSDLSQFEAPTSNVGDKEAELVAKLFESSNLSLRMYGSSEELAENVKIYRSSPGSGVYADANGHPMYPYYTTPVIYRSLKDEQYLCKSDAYVVLQNLTLEVYPFEKPQLLRVILALFLRSQELKNLRRVEFLKFDEHDFVSIKKEIEVEMKAFGTNNFTRFKNLLKIDWGVSEAALFERILGNYFLEFHAAPNFAYLLTILYSTAERIIRLLQKIIDNRLEVFLLGGPRPTVRLFEDHGGQRFVMEAELFNAINKSIKETNFFDEMFIEAMTLEDVQKKFGDQIRDIEFIRYPIHRAKDRAVPIQSPLNNKLFCVPTVDAFFDFMKNLILSVQLFQKLPSWNMAEQMLLGCELGFKSEEKNPYFTMSTHLNTIKATYFATPLPHTAKEIRNAKNDGFTVQNLKNELAHLGLTTIFPEIQNHAELVYSEVDKRKKGSVLRTCDLFDAVEHCQLNCILERRPTFKKFLHNQNGCHRIYGFKCQECEREKRTSEIWKTFEPIDAATEDTMSPEGKKSSEQLSTVSQKSPEAHQKTIENLKITKETSESASGDVKTSESQKKSPETSPSLQILQEHKVTQKESDEEIQKKSAEIEELKRKVEENLKIAEENEKLVSEAAHLIDTIAELKEEHSKYHAQ
;
A
#
# COMPACT_ATOMS: atom_id res chain seq x y z
N MET A 1 -4.54 -23.99 19.58
CA MET A 1 -5.78 -23.20 19.46
C MET A 1 -6.07 -22.99 17.97
N ASN A 2 -7.33 -23.05 17.53
CA ASN A 2 -7.64 -22.70 16.15
C ASN A 2 -7.76 -21.16 16.04
N LEU A 3 -6.77 -20.53 15.41
CA LEU A 3 -6.75 -19.07 15.19
C LEU A 3 -7.49 -18.65 13.93
N ASN A 4 -7.86 -19.61 13.05
CA ASN A 4 -8.57 -19.31 11.82
C ASN A 4 -9.83 -18.50 12.12
N SER A 5 -10.11 -17.48 11.31
CA SER A 5 -11.46 -16.95 11.22
C SER A 5 -12.39 -18.12 10.91
N PRO A 6 -13.51 -18.31 11.63
CA PRO A 6 -14.48 -19.30 11.20
C PRO A 6 -14.89 -18.94 9.77
N GLU A 7 -14.76 -19.86 8.81
CA GLU A 7 -15.23 -19.66 7.43
C GLU A 7 -16.74 -19.25 7.44
N ALA A 8 -17.42 -19.62 8.52
CA ALA A 8 -18.70 -19.14 9.01
C ALA A 8 -18.80 -17.63 9.41
N VAL A 9 -17.96 -16.73 8.89
CA VAL A 9 -18.06 -15.26 9.11
C VAL A 9 -17.95 -14.43 7.83
N LEU A 10 -17.45 -15.00 6.72
CA LEU A 10 -17.36 -14.27 5.46
C LEU A 10 -18.76 -14.10 4.83
N TYR A 11 -19.15 -12.85 4.60
CA TYR A 11 -20.41 -12.48 3.94
C TYR A 11 -20.22 -12.25 2.43
N PRO A 12 -21.24 -12.48 1.58
CA PRO A 12 -21.14 -12.25 0.14
C PRO A 12 -20.74 -10.81 -0.21
N GLU A 13 -21.24 -9.84 0.55
CA GLU A 13 -20.96 -8.42 0.38
C GLU A 13 -19.50 -8.08 0.67
N CYS A 14 -18.87 -8.75 1.65
CA CYS A 14 -17.44 -8.60 1.93
C CYS A 14 -16.58 -9.14 0.78
N VAL A 15 -16.99 -10.25 0.15
CA VAL A 15 -16.33 -10.80 -1.04
C VAL A 15 -16.47 -9.83 -2.22
N LEU A 16 -17.68 -9.30 -2.48
CA LEU A 16 -17.89 -8.34 -3.57
C LEU A 16 -17.11 -7.05 -3.33
N LEU A 17 -17.13 -6.49 -2.13
CA LEU A 17 -16.41 -5.25 -1.79
C LEU A 17 -14.90 -5.44 -1.93
N SER A 18 -14.36 -6.55 -1.42
CA SER A 18 -12.93 -6.91 -1.60
C SER A 18 -12.58 -7.04 -3.09
N THR A 19 -13.46 -7.63 -3.89
CA THR A 19 -13.28 -7.76 -5.35
C THR A 19 -13.33 -6.40 -6.05
N LYS A 20 -14.31 -5.54 -5.73
CA LYS A 20 -14.44 -4.18 -6.29
C LYS A 20 -13.27 -3.27 -5.93
N ASN A 21 -12.65 -3.45 -4.76
CA ASN A 21 -11.45 -2.74 -4.33
C ASN A 21 -10.15 -3.30 -4.95
N TYR A 22 -10.15 -4.57 -5.35
CA TYR A 22 -9.03 -5.23 -6.02
C TYR A 22 -8.94 -4.91 -7.52
N ILE A 23 -10.07 -4.91 -8.23
CA ILE A 23 -10.09 -4.74 -9.70
C ILE A 23 -9.81 -3.29 -10.13
N LEU A 24 -9.62 -3.08 -11.44
CA LEU A 24 -9.39 -1.74 -12.01
C LEU A 24 -10.60 -0.85 -11.84
N ASP A 25 -10.36 0.42 -11.53
CA ASP A 25 -11.39 1.40 -11.21
C ASP A 25 -12.42 1.54 -12.36
N SER A 26 -12.00 1.42 -13.63
CA SER A 26 -12.86 1.42 -14.83
C SER A 26 -13.80 0.22 -14.94
N ILE A 27 -13.44 -0.93 -14.35
CA ILE A 27 -14.29 -2.12 -14.29
C ILE A 27 -15.29 -1.97 -13.14
N THR A 28 -14.82 -1.49 -11.97
CA THR A 28 -15.67 -1.22 -10.81
C THR A 28 -16.81 -0.25 -11.13
N MET A 29 -16.57 0.79 -11.95
CA MET A 29 -17.63 1.70 -12.41
C MET A 29 -18.61 1.11 -13.43
N LYS A 30 -18.20 0.08 -14.19
CA LYS A 30 -19.08 -0.63 -15.15
C LYS A 30 -19.93 -1.72 -14.47
N MET A 31 -19.46 -2.25 -13.34
CA MET A 31 -20.21 -3.23 -12.55
C MET A 31 -21.39 -2.57 -11.84
N SER A 32 -22.53 -3.24 -11.84
CA SER A 32 -23.71 -2.78 -11.10
C SER A 32 -23.37 -2.54 -9.62
N SER A 33 -23.81 -1.41 -9.08
CA SER A 33 -23.83 -1.14 -7.64
C SER A 33 -24.90 -1.94 -6.92
N ASP A 34 -25.84 -2.52 -7.65
CA ASP A 34 -27.00 -3.24 -7.12
C ASP A 34 -26.62 -4.63 -6.57
N LEU A 35 -26.23 -4.63 -5.30
CA LEU A 35 -26.02 -5.81 -4.48
C LEU A 35 -27.24 -6.75 -4.42
N SER A 36 -28.46 -6.29 -4.73
CA SER A 36 -29.67 -7.12 -4.64
C SER A 36 -29.86 -8.09 -5.81
N GLN A 37 -29.13 -7.90 -6.92
CA GLN A 37 -29.15 -8.83 -8.07
C GLN A 37 -28.34 -10.10 -7.80
N PHE A 38 -27.40 -10.03 -6.87
CA PHE A 38 -26.84 -11.22 -6.25
C PHE A 38 -27.82 -11.61 -5.14
N GLU A 39 -28.45 -12.78 -5.26
CA GLU A 39 -29.11 -13.43 -4.12
C GLU A 39 -28.03 -13.78 -3.08
N ALA A 40 -27.61 -12.77 -2.33
CA ALA A 40 -26.73 -12.92 -1.19
C ALA A 40 -27.50 -13.78 -0.17
N PRO A 41 -27.03 -14.99 0.15
CA PRO A 41 -27.66 -15.76 1.21
C PRO A 41 -27.60 -14.91 2.48
N THR A 42 -28.70 -14.85 3.25
CA THR A 42 -28.69 -14.26 4.60
C THR A 42 -27.94 -15.14 5.62
N SER A 43 -26.98 -15.92 5.12
CA SER A 43 -26.17 -16.91 5.81
C SER A 43 -24.73 -16.83 5.29
N ASN A 44 -23.80 -17.33 6.09
CA ASN A 44 -22.37 -17.37 5.78
C ASN A 44 -22.07 -18.01 4.42
N VAL A 45 -21.02 -17.51 3.77
CA VAL A 45 -20.52 -18.07 2.50
C VAL A 45 -19.78 -19.38 2.74
N GLY A 46 -19.00 -19.49 3.83
CA GLY A 46 -18.05 -20.60 3.99
C GLY A 46 -17.04 -20.62 2.84
N ASP A 47 -16.70 -21.82 2.35
CA ASP A 47 -15.78 -22.02 1.22
C ASP A 47 -16.30 -21.50 -0.14
N LYS A 48 -17.56 -21.03 -0.21
CA LYS A 48 -18.21 -20.59 -1.46
C LYS A 48 -17.74 -19.23 -1.99
N GLU A 49 -16.63 -18.70 -1.46
CA GLU A 49 -16.01 -17.48 -1.99
C GLU A 49 -15.70 -17.62 -3.47
N ALA A 50 -15.11 -18.75 -3.88
CA ALA A 50 -14.80 -19.01 -5.29
C ALA A 50 -16.07 -19.07 -6.15
N GLU A 51 -17.19 -19.62 -5.63
CA GLU A 51 -18.48 -19.62 -6.34
C GLU A 51 -19.04 -18.21 -6.56
N LEU A 52 -18.90 -17.31 -5.57
CA LEU A 52 -19.33 -15.91 -5.70
C LEU A 52 -18.46 -15.14 -6.70
N VAL A 53 -17.14 -15.33 -6.65
CA VAL A 53 -16.21 -14.73 -7.62
C VAL A 53 -16.46 -15.29 -9.03
N ALA A 54 -16.80 -16.58 -9.17
CA ALA A 54 -17.20 -17.17 -10.45
C ALA A 54 -18.49 -16.54 -11.02
N LYS A 55 -19.55 -16.39 -10.21
CA LYS A 55 -20.78 -15.69 -10.62
C LYS A 55 -20.50 -14.24 -11.07
N LEU A 56 -19.62 -13.53 -10.35
CA LEU A 56 -19.16 -12.20 -10.75
C LEU A 56 -18.42 -12.23 -12.09
N PHE A 57 -17.54 -13.22 -12.28
CA PHE A 57 -16.80 -13.43 -13.52
C PHE A 57 -17.73 -13.66 -14.72
N GLU A 58 -18.70 -14.56 -14.59
CA GLU A 58 -19.72 -14.87 -15.61
C GLU A 58 -20.57 -13.64 -15.95
N SER A 59 -21.05 -12.92 -14.93
CA SER A 59 -21.86 -11.70 -15.12
C SER A 59 -21.09 -10.49 -15.68
N SER A 60 -19.76 -10.53 -15.69
CA SER A 60 -18.92 -9.36 -16.02
C SER A 60 -18.89 -8.97 -17.51
N ASN A 61 -19.57 -9.71 -18.39
CA ASN A 61 -19.52 -9.54 -19.85
C ASN A 61 -18.08 -9.43 -20.36
N LEU A 62 -17.22 -10.38 -19.96
CA LEU A 62 -15.79 -10.44 -20.27
C LEU A 62 -14.93 -9.31 -19.67
N SER A 63 -15.46 -8.43 -18.81
CA SER A 63 -14.67 -7.33 -18.22
C SER A 63 -13.57 -7.83 -17.27
N LEU A 64 -13.78 -8.97 -16.60
CA LEU A 64 -12.80 -9.56 -15.68
C LEU A 64 -11.72 -10.44 -16.35
N ARG A 65 -11.74 -10.58 -17.69
CA ARG A 65 -10.85 -11.50 -18.45
C ARG A 65 -9.34 -11.28 -18.27
N MET A 66 -8.93 -10.12 -17.73
CA MET A 66 -7.52 -9.82 -17.44
C MET A 66 -7.00 -10.53 -16.19
N TYR A 67 -7.88 -10.97 -15.28
CA TYR A 67 -7.50 -11.56 -13.99
C TYR A 67 -7.24 -13.07 -14.01
N GLY A 68 -7.28 -13.70 -15.19
CA GLY A 68 -7.12 -15.16 -15.34
C GLY A 68 -8.45 -15.89 -15.22
N SER A 69 -8.48 -16.97 -14.45
CA SER A 69 -9.72 -17.66 -14.08
C SER A 69 -10.42 -17.01 -12.87
N SER A 70 -11.64 -17.46 -12.57
CA SER A 70 -12.37 -17.11 -11.34
C SER A 70 -11.59 -17.48 -10.06
N GLU A 71 -10.87 -18.60 -10.10
CA GLU A 71 -10.09 -19.11 -8.97
C GLU A 71 -8.82 -18.28 -8.78
N GLU A 72 -8.14 -17.88 -9.87
CA GLU A 72 -7.01 -16.95 -9.83
C GLU A 72 -7.41 -15.58 -9.29
N LEU A 73 -8.60 -15.07 -9.66
CA LEU A 73 -9.13 -13.83 -9.10
C LEU A 73 -9.45 -13.99 -7.61
N ALA A 74 -10.12 -15.07 -7.20
CA ALA A 74 -10.45 -15.33 -5.80
C ALA A 74 -9.20 -15.48 -4.91
N GLU A 75 -8.16 -16.18 -5.40
CA GLU A 75 -6.86 -16.31 -4.74
C GLU A 75 -6.23 -14.92 -4.49
N ASN A 76 -6.20 -14.06 -5.49
CA ASN A 76 -5.61 -12.72 -5.38
C ASN A 76 -6.45 -11.75 -4.53
N VAL A 77 -7.78 -11.80 -4.61
CA VAL A 77 -8.69 -11.02 -3.75
C VAL A 77 -8.50 -11.44 -2.29
N LYS A 78 -8.33 -12.74 -2.01
CA LYS A 78 -8.03 -13.26 -0.67
C LYS A 78 -6.70 -12.70 -0.17
N ILE A 79 -5.62 -12.77 -0.95
CA ILE A 79 -4.31 -12.18 -0.58
C ILE A 79 -4.45 -10.68 -0.28
N TYR A 80 -5.15 -9.94 -1.16
CA TYR A 80 -5.34 -8.49 -1.03
C TYR A 80 -6.04 -8.07 0.26
N ARG A 81 -7.02 -8.85 0.73
CA ARG A 81 -7.76 -8.56 1.97
C ARG A 81 -7.19 -9.22 3.23
N SER A 82 -6.09 -9.97 3.17
CA SER A 82 -5.59 -10.76 4.31
C SER A 82 -4.48 -10.10 5.15
N SER A 83 -4.33 -8.77 5.10
CA SER A 83 -3.45 -8.04 6.03
C SER A 83 -4.15 -7.63 7.34
N PRO A 84 -3.44 -7.52 8.48
CA PRO A 84 -4.02 -6.97 9.72
C PRO A 84 -4.60 -5.57 9.50
N GLY A 85 -5.79 -5.34 10.08
CA GLY A 85 -6.54 -4.10 9.88
C GLY A 85 -7.20 -3.94 8.51
N SER A 86 -7.01 -4.84 7.53
CA SER A 86 -7.64 -4.73 6.20
C SER A 86 -9.18 -4.65 6.24
N GLY A 87 -9.81 -5.23 7.27
CA GLY A 87 -11.22 -5.04 7.56
C GLY A 87 -11.58 -3.56 7.63
N VAL A 88 -10.83 -2.77 8.41
CA VAL A 88 -10.99 -1.32 8.56
C VAL A 88 -10.72 -0.58 7.24
N TYR A 89 -9.77 -1.05 6.42
CA TYR A 89 -9.54 -0.48 5.07
C TYR A 89 -10.74 -0.71 4.14
N ALA A 90 -11.36 -1.88 4.19
CA ALA A 90 -12.57 -2.17 3.43
C ALA A 90 -13.80 -1.44 4.00
N ASP A 91 -13.95 -1.37 5.34
CA ASP A 91 -15.03 -0.63 6.01
C ASP A 91 -14.99 0.87 5.70
N ALA A 92 -13.79 1.46 5.62
CA ALA A 92 -13.57 2.84 5.19
C ALA A 92 -14.01 3.11 3.74
N ASN A 93 -14.20 2.04 2.95
CA ASN A 93 -14.77 2.06 1.60
C ASN A 93 -16.18 1.43 1.54
N GLY A 94 -16.79 1.05 2.67
CA GLY A 94 -18.11 0.43 2.71
C GLY A 94 -18.44 -0.40 3.95
N HIS A 95 -19.01 0.25 4.96
CA HIS A 95 -19.85 -0.30 6.04
C HIS A 95 -19.17 -1.05 7.21
N PRO A 96 -18.99 -0.41 8.39
CA PRO A 96 -18.45 -1.03 9.61
C PRO A 96 -19.36 -2.08 10.28
N MET A 97 -20.42 -2.52 9.62
CA MET A 97 -21.45 -3.45 10.12
C MET A 97 -21.05 -4.93 10.10
N TYR A 98 -20.11 -5.32 9.24
CA TYR A 98 -19.74 -6.72 9.05
C TYR A 98 -18.77 -7.21 10.16
N PRO A 99 -18.90 -8.45 10.65
CA PRO A 99 -17.93 -9.00 11.60
C PRO A 99 -16.57 -9.21 10.93
N TYR A 100 -15.50 -9.28 11.72
CA TYR A 100 -14.14 -9.45 11.20
C TYR A 100 -14.03 -10.74 10.39
N TYR A 101 -13.64 -10.62 9.13
CA TYR A 101 -13.41 -11.72 8.18
C TYR A 101 -11.93 -11.87 7.79
N THR A 102 -11.04 -11.21 8.54
CA THR A 102 -9.58 -11.39 8.46
C THR A 102 -9.15 -12.61 9.27
N THR A 103 -8.01 -13.21 8.92
CA THR A 103 -7.40 -14.28 9.71
C THR A 103 -6.27 -13.70 10.57
N PRO A 104 -6.31 -13.84 11.90
CA PRO A 104 -5.21 -13.46 12.80
C PRO A 104 -3.88 -14.08 12.37
N VAL A 105 -2.80 -13.29 12.37
CA VAL A 105 -1.47 -13.76 11.99
C VAL A 105 -0.54 -13.77 13.21
N ILE A 106 0.10 -14.92 13.46
CA ILE A 106 1.20 -15.04 14.42
C ILE A 106 2.51 -14.71 13.71
N TYR A 107 3.08 -13.56 14.08
CA TYR A 107 4.37 -13.09 13.61
C TYR A 107 5.49 -13.65 14.50
N ARG A 108 6.72 -13.58 13.99
CA ARG A 108 7.95 -13.93 14.74
C ARG A 108 8.86 -12.72 14.85
N SER A 109 9.48 -12.51 16.00
CA SER A 109 10.50 -11.48 16.14
C SER A 109 11.86 -11.93 15.56
N LEU A 110 12.85 -11.03 15.54
CA LEU A 110 14.24 -11.40 15.27
C LEU A 110 14.82 -12.42 16.28
N LYS A 111 14.21 -12.57 17.46
CA LYS A 111 14.58 -13.55 18.49
C LYS A 111 13.78 -14.87 18.38
N ASP A 112 13.03 -15.02 17.28
CA ASP A 112 12.12 -16.14 16.99
C ASP A 112 10.94 -16.30 17.97
N GLU A 113 10.71 -15.31 18.84
CA GLU A 113 9.56 -15.28 19.74
C GLU A 113 8.26 -14.95 18.99
N GLN A 114 7.13 -15.52 19.45
CA GLN A 114 5.82 -15.35 18.80
C GLN A 114 5.11 -14.07 19.25
N TYR A 115 4.51 -13.36 18.28
CA TYR A 115 3.80 -12.10 18.49
C TYR A 115 2.46 -12.07 17.73
N LEU A 116 1.46 -11.43 18.32
CA LEU A 116 0.15 -11.17 17.71
C LEU A 116 -0.05 -9.65 17.60
N CYS A 117 -0.62 -9.18 16.48
CA CYS A 117 -1.01 -7.77 16.36
C CYS A 117 -2.17 -7.48 17.33
N LYS A 118 -2.14 -6.35 18.06
CA LYS A 118 -3.21 -6.04 19.04
C LYS A 118 -4.59 -5.88 18.39
N SER A 119 -4.68 -5.46 17.12
CA SER A 119 -5.94 -5.47 16.37
C SER A 119 -6.47 -6.88 16.13
N ASP A 120 -5.60 -7.82 15.77
CA ASP A 120 -5.97 -9.23 15.60
C ASP A 120 -6.46 -9.89 16.91
N ALA A 121 -6.11 -9.36 18.08
CA ALA A 121 -6.68 -9.84 19.35
C ALA A 121 -8.21 -9.62 19.44
N TYR A 122 -8.75 -8.56 18.82
CA TYR A 122 -10.21 -8.35 18.70
C TYR A 122 -10.85 -9.35 17.73
N VAL A 123 -10.14 -9.71 16.65
CA VAL A 123 -10.55 -10.76 15.71
C VAL A 123 -10.58 -12.13 16.42
N VAL A 124 -9.55 -12.46 17.20
CA VAL A 124 -9.50 -13.69 18.01
C VAL A 124 -10.64 -13.71 19.04
N LEU A 125 -10.91 -12.59 19.72
CA LEU A 125 -12.01 -12.49 20.69
C LEU A 125 -13.39 -12.70 20.03
N GLN A 126 -13.59 -12.19 18.82
CA GLN A 126 -14.77 -12.50 18.01
C GLN A 126 -14.84 -14.01 17.70
N ASN A 127 -13.75 -14.58 17.17
CA ASN A 127 -13.71 -15.99 16.74
C ASN A 127 -14.02 -16.93 17.91
N LEU A 128 -13.44 -16.70 19.09
CA LEU A 128 -13.75 -17.44 20.32
C LEU A 128 -15.22 -17.31 20.74
N THR A 129 -15.80 -16.11 20.63
CA THR A 129 -17.22 -15.89 20.93
C THR A 129 -18.12 -16.68 19.99
N LEU A 130 -17.79 -16.69 18.69
CA LEU A 130 -18.53 -17.40 17.64
C LEU A 130 -18.32 -18.92 17.67
N GLU A 131 -17.18 -19.40 18.17
CA GLU A 131 -16.93 -20.83 18.37
C GLU A 131 -17.79 -21.39 19.52
N VAL A 132 -17.86 -20.65 20.64
CA VAL A 132 -18.62 -21.07 21.84
C VAL A 132 -20.12 -20.88 21.66
N TYR A 133 -20.53 -19.78 21.00
CA TYR A 133 -21.92 -19.46 20.73
C TYR A 133 -22.09 -19.05 19.25
N PRO A 134 -22.13 -20.03 18.33
CA PRO A 134 -22.38 -19.76 16.93
C PRO A 134 -23.81 -19.23 16.80
N PHE A 135 -23.95 -17.92 16.55
CA PHE A 135 -25.26 -17.28 16.37
C PHE A 135 -25.91 -17.78 15.07
N GLU A 136 -26.56 -18.94 15.11
CA GLU A 136 -27.22 -19.56 13.94
C GLU A 136 -28.30 -18.63 13.37
N LYS A 137 -29.09 -18.01 14.26
CA LYS A 137 -29.88 -16.78 14.03
C LYS A 137 -29.93 -15.96 15.34
N PRO A 138 -30.09 -14.62 15.30
CA PRO A 138 -30.13 -13.75 14.11
C PRO A 138 -28.77 -13.17 13.72
N GLN A 139 -28.61 -12.80 12.44
CA GLN A 139 -27.46 -12.04 11.93
C GLN A 139 -27.15 -10.78 12.77
N LEU A 140 -28.20 -10.12 13.27
CA LEU A 140 -28.13 -8.90 14.05
C LEU A 140 -27.27 -9.02 15.32
N LEU A 141 -27.18 -10.21 15.96
CA LEU A 141 -26.25 -10.41 17.08
C LEU A 141 -24.78 -10.33 16.65
N ARG A 142 -24.45 -10.81 15.46
CA ARG A 142 -23.10 -10.77 14.91
C ARG A 142 -22.71 -9.36 14.49
N VAL A 143 -23.66 -8.61 13.92
CA VAL A 143 -23.49 -7.18 13.62
C VAL A 143 -23.26 -6.38 14.91
N ILE A 144 -24.05 -6.62 15.96
CA ILE A 144 -23.86 -5.95 17.27
C ILE A 144 -22.51 -6.31 17.89
N LEU A 145 -22.08 -7.58 17.82
CA LEU A 145 -20.76 -8.05 18.25
C LEU A 145 -19.64 -7.33 17.51
N ALA A 146 -19.73 -7.25 16.17
CA ALA A 146 -18.77 -6.58 15.31
C ALA A 146 -18.63 -5.09 15.65
N LEU A 147 -19.76 -4.38 15.74
CA LEU A 147 -19.80 -2.96 16.08
C LEU A 147 -19.23 -2.69 17.47
N PHE A 148 -19.56 -3.52 18.45
CA PHE A 148 -18.99 -3.40 19.80
C PHE A 148 -17.47 -3.58 19.78
N LEU A 149 -16.96 -4.68 19.22
CA LEU A 149 -15.52 -4.96 19.21
C LEU A 149 -14.74 -3.89 18.43
N ARG A 150 -15.22 -3.47 17.26
CA ARG A 150 -14.64 -2.36 16.48
C ARG A 150 -14.65 -1.03 17.24
N SER A 151 -15.71 -0.74 17.99
CA SER A 151 -15.76 0.47 18.83
C SER A 151 -14.70 0.46 19.94
N GLN A 152 -14.40 -0.70 20.52
CA GLN A 152 -13.32 -0.84 21.50
C GLN A 152 -11.95 -0.77 20.82
N GLU A 153 -11.74 -1.47 19.71
CA GLU A 153 -10.50 -1.42 18.92
C GLU A 153 -10.14 0.03 18.55
N LEU A 154 -11.07 0.77 17.94
CA LEU A 154 -10.83 2.15 17.50
C LEU A 154 -10.58 3.12 18.66
N LYS A 155 -11.19 2.87 19.83
CA LYS A 155 -10.99 3.65 21.05
C LYS A 155 -9.63 3.36 21.70
N ASN A 156 -9.24 2.09 21.73
CA ASN A 156 -8.13 1.57 22.54
C ASN A 156 -6.79 1.55 21.79
N LEU A 157 -6.81 1.33 20.47
CA LEU A 157 -5.62 1.18 19.61
C LEU A 157 -5.52 2.30 18.59
N ARG A 158 -4.81 3.39 18.89
CA ARG A 158 -4.60 4.51 17.94
C ARG A 158 -3.56 4.25 16.85
N ARG A 159 -2.70 3.24 17.03
CA ARG A 159 -1.60 2.86 16.12
C ARG A 159 -1.40 1.34 16.14
N VAL A 160 -0.60 0.82 15.21
CA VAL A 160 -0.16 -0.59 15.19
C VAL A 160 0.76 -0.87 16.37
N GLU A 161 0.53 -1.98 17.07
CA GLU A 161 1.38 -2.48 18.16
C GLU A 161 1.19 -4.00 18.28
N PHE A 162 2.24 -4.71 18.70
CA PHE A 162 2.21 -6.18 18.84
C PHE A 162 2.35 -6.57 20.31
N LEU A 163 1.57 -7.58 20.75
CA LEU A 163 1.78 -8.26 22.02
C LEU A 163 2.57 -9.56 21.80
N LYS A 164 3.35 -9.98 22.80
CA LYS A 164 3.92 -11.32 22.81
C LYS A 164 2.78 -12.33 22.95
N PHE A 165 2.72 -13.33 22.07
CA PHE A 165 1.62 -14.28 22.05
C PHE A 165 1.78 -15.34 23.14
N ASP A 166 0.79 -15.46 24.02
CA ASP A 166 0.63 -16.59 24.93
C ASP A 166 -0.71 -17.28 24.64
N GLU A 167 -0.68 -18.57 24.31
CA GLU A 167 -1.88 -19.37 24.07
C GLU A 167 -2.73 -19.53 25.34
N HIS A 168 -2.11 -19.52 26.53
CA HIS A 168 -2.81 -19.67 27.80
C HIS A 168 -3.83 -18.56 28.05
N ASP A 169 -3.52 -17.32 27.67
CA ASP A 169 -4.43 -16.18 27.85
C ASP A 169 -5.71 -16.36 27.03
N PHE A 170 -5.59 -16.79 25.77
CA PHE A 170 -6.74 -17.00 24.90
C PHE A 170 -7.53 -18.27 25.26
N VAL A 171 -6.88 -19.32 25.76
CA VAL A 171 -7.55 -20.49 26.35
C VAL A 171 -8.34 -20.08 27.61
N SER A 172 -7.80 -19.19 28.43
CA SER A 172 -8.46 -18.62 29.61
C SER A 172 -9.68 -17.77 29.21
N ILE A 173 -9.54 -16.88 28.22
CA ILE A 173 -10.64 -16.10 27.62
C ILE A 173 -11.75 -17.03 27.11
N LYS A 174 -11.43 -18.06 26.32
CA LYS A 174 -12.42 -19.03 25.82
C LYS A 174 -13.20 -19.67 26.96
N LYS A 175 -12.51 -20.06 28.04
CA LYS A 175 -13.13 -20.70 29.19
C LYS A 175 -14.06 -19.75 29.97
N GLU A 176 -13.72 -18.46 30.08
CA GLU A 176 -14.64 -17.44 30.62
C GLU A 176 -15.90 -17.32 29.75
N ILE A 177 -15.75 -17.28 28.42
CA ILE A 177 -16.89 -17.25 27.50
C ILE A 177 -17.74 -18.51 27.64
N GLU A 178 -17.15 -19.70 27.67
CA GLU A 178 -17.88 -20.96 27.88
C GLU A 178 -18.67 -21.00 29.19
N VAL A 179 -18.09 -20.55 30.30
CA VAL A 179 -18.75 -20.53 31.60
C VAL A 179 -19.95 -19.57 31.59
N GLU A 180 -19.76 -18.38 31.05
CA GLU A 180 -20.83 -17.39 30.97
C GLU A 180 -21.94 -17.85 30.00
N MET A 181 -21.60 -18.36 28.82
CA MET A 181 -22.54 -18.88 27.81
C MET A 181 -23.37 -20.06 28.33
N LYS A 182 -22.77 -20.99 29.09
CA LYS A 182 -23.51 -22.09 29.76
C LYS A 182 -24.57 -21.56 30.75
N ALA A 183 -24.40 -20.35 31.28
CA ALA A 183 -25.36 -19.71 32.17
C ALA A 183 -26.42 -18.84 31.46
N PHE A 184 -26.51 -18.83 30.11
CA PHE A 184 -27.55 -18.08 29.36
C PHE A 184 -28.97 -18.65 29.52
N GLY A 185 -29.13 -19.86 30.07
CA GLY A 185 -30.43 -20.53 30.25
C GLY A 185 -31.41 -19.84 31.22
N THR A 186 -31.04 -18.73 31.87
CA THR A 186 -31.88 -18.03 32.85
C THR A 186 -31.75 -16.49 32.79
N ASN A 187 -32.92 -15.83 32.72
CA ASN A 187 -33.25 -14.45 33.12
C ASN A 187 -33.09 -13.25 32.14
N ASN A 188 -34.29 -12.75 31.76
CA ASN A 188 -34.76 -11.36 31.79
C ASN A 188 -34.27 -10.26 30.81
N PHE A 189 -35.17 -9.94 29.87
CA PHE A 189 -35.93 -8.68 29.83
C PHE A 189 -35.55 -7.57 30.85
N THR A 190 -34.90 -6.50 30.38
CA THR A 190 -35.33 -5.06 30.46
C THR A 190 -34.15 -4.07 30.55
N ARG A 191 -33.73 -3.56 29.38
CA ARG A 191 -33.17 -2.22 29.12
C ARG A 191 -33.10 -2.06 27.58
N PHE A 192 -32.62 -0.92 27.07
CA PHE A 192 -32.09 -0.85 25.68
C PHE A 192 -31.17 0.35 25.46
N LYS A 193 -31.60 1.55 25.86
CA LYS A 193 -31.13 2.82 25.29
C LYS A 193 -29.71 3.30 25.67
N ASN A 194 -28.88 2.47 26.34
CA ASN A 194 -27.62 2.92 26.95
C ASN A 194 -26.34 2.19 26.48
N LEU A 195 -26.40 1.20 25.57
CA LEU A 195 -25.24 0.32 25.27
C LEU A 195 -24.32 0.77 24.14
N LEU A 196 -24.79 1.60 23.19
CA LEU A 196 -23.99 2.03 22.04
C LEU A 196 -23.71 3.54 22.14
N LYS A 197 -22.53 3.88 22.67
CA LYS A 197 -21.96 5.24 22.57
C LYS A 197 -21.14 5.33 21.28
N ILE A 198 -21.84 5.29 20.15
CA ILE A 198 -21.26 5.41 18.80
C ILE A 198 -21.81 6.69 18.19
N ASP A 199 -20.95 7.45 17.53
CA ASP A 199 -21.33 8.56 16.67
C ASP A 199 -21.66 8.01 15.27
N TRP A 200 -22.88 8.25 14.78
CA TRP A 200 -23.43 7.52 13.63
C TRP A 200 -23.40 8.37 12.36
N GLY A 201 -22.73 7.87 11.33
CA GLY A 201 -22.87 8.41 9.97
C GLY A 201 -24.21 8.04 9.33
N VAL A 202 -24.63 8.85 8.35
CA VAL A 202 -25.93 8.72 7.67
C VAL A 202 -26.05 7.40 6.88
N SER A 203 -24.94 6.89 6.36
CA SER A 203 -24.89 5.63 5.59
C SER A 203 -25.03 4.40 6.49
N GLU A 204 -24.40 4.45 7.66
CA GLU A 204 -24.36 3.39 8.67
C GLU A 204 -25.74 3.20 9.32
N ALA A 205 -26.44 4.29 9.60
CA ALA A 205 -27.81 4.26 10.11
C ALA A 205 -28.76 3.56 9.12
N ALA A 206 -28.73 3.95 7.83
CA ALA A 206 -29.60 3.38 6.81
C ALA A 206 -29.38 1.87 6.58
N LEU A 207 -28.13 1.40 6.63
CA LEU A 207 -27.85 -0.05 6.54
C LEU A 207 -28.29 -0.79 7.80
N PHE A 208 -28.09 -0.22 8.99
CA PHE A 208 -28.61 -0.80 10.24
C PHE A 208 -30.13 -0.92 10.20
N GLU A 209 -30.83 0.14 9.78
CA GLU A 209 -32.28 0.15 9.59
C GLU A 209 -32.74 -0.87 8.54
N ARG A 210 -31.96 -1.12 7.47
CA ARG A 210 -32.26 -2.18 6.50
C ARG A 210 -32.08 -3.59 7.06
N ILE A 211 -31.01 -3.85 7.83
CA ILE A 211 -30.78 -5.16 8.48
C ILE A 211 -31.85 -5.41 9.55
N LEU A 212 -32.15 -4.39 10.36
CA LEU A 212 -33.25 -4.39 11.31
C LEU A 212 -34.58 -4.63 10.56
N GLY A 213 -34.84 -3.90 9.49
CA GLY A 213 -36.03 -3.99 8.63
C GLY A 213 -36.22 -5.37 8.02
N ASN A 214 -35.16 -6.03 7.55
CA ASN A 214 -35.20 -7.40 7.07
C ASN A 214 -35.58 -8.38 8.20
N TYR A 215 -35.05 -8.20 9.41
CA TYR A 215 -35.43 -8.98 10.58
C TYR A 215 -36.87 -8.71 11.04
N PHE A 216 -37.33 -7.46 10.94
CA PHE A 216 -38.74 -7.09 11.09
C PHE A 216 -39.60 -7.80 10.03
N LEU A 217 -39.20 -7.86 8.76
CA LEU A 217 -39.96 -8.54 7.70
C LEU A 217 -39.99 -10.06 7.88
N GLU A 218 -38.90 -10.68 8.33
CA GLU A 218 -38.82 -12.13 8.60
C GLU A 218 -39.68 -12.55 9.82
N PHE A 219 -39.90 -11.66 10.80
CA PHE A 219 -40.57 -12.00 12.07
C PHE A 219 -41.81 -11.16 12.45
N HIS A 220 -42.22 -10.15 11.67
CA HIS A 220 -43.41 -9.31 11.95
C HIS A 220 -44.71 -10.10 12.04
N ALA A 221 -44.84 -11.16 11.23
CA ALA A 221 -46.00 -12.04 11.25
C ALA A 221 -45.96 -13.09 12.40
N ALA A 222 -44.87 -13.15 13.17
CA ALA A 222 -44.74 -14.10 14.27
C ALA A 222 -45.46 -13.56 15.53
N PRO A 223 -46.35 -14.35 16.16
CA PRO A 223 -46.83 -14.00 17.48
C PRO A 223 -45.64 -13.89 18.45
N ASN A 224 -45.65 -12.83 19.28
CA ASN A 224 -44.59 -12.48 20.24
C ASN A 224 -43.32 -11.80 19.66
N PHE A 225 -43.41 -11.04 18.55
CA PHE A 225 -42.28 -10.24 18.04
C PHE A 225 -41.55 -9.40 19.11
N ALA A 226 -42.29 -8.71 20.00
CA ALA A 226 -41.69 -7.91 21.09
C ALA A 226 -40.90 -8.77 22.11
N TYR A 227 -41.27 -10.04 22.28
CA TYR A 227 -40.55 -11.00 23.12
C TYR A 227 -39.24 -11.43 22.46
N LEU A 228 -39.27 -11.73 21.15
CA LEU A 228 -38.07 -12.05 20.36
C LEU A 228 -37.07 -10.88 20.34
N LEU A 229 -37.54 -9.65 20.12
CA LEU A 229 -36.69 -8.45 20.15
C LEU A 229 -36.00 -8.25 21.51
N THR A 230 -36.66 -8.63 22.60
CA THR A 230 -36.09 -8.45 23.94
C THR A 230 -35.19 -9.62 24.36
N ILE A 231 -35.44 -10.85 23.91
CA ILE A 231 -34.45 -11.95 24.00
C ILE A 231 -33.17 -11.53 23.28
N LEU A 232 -33.31 -11.05 22.04
CA LEU A 232 -32.20 -10.54 21.24
C LEU A 232 -31.40 -9.48 22.02
N TYR A 233 -32.09 -8.50 22.62
CA TYR A 233 -31.44 -7.49 23.44
C TYR A 233 -30.71 -8.07 24.65
N SER A 234 -31.39 -8.85 25.51
CA SER A 234 -30.78 -9.37 26.74
C SER A 234 -29.59 -10.28 26.44
N THR A 235 -29.64 -11.03 25.33
CA THR A 235 -28.50 -11.79 24.81
C THR A 235 -27.35 -10.85 24.42
N ALA A 236 -27.61 -9.83 23.61
CA ALA A 236 -26.60 -8.85 23.17
C ALA A 236 -25.97 -8.08 24.35
N GLU A 237 -26.77 -7.58 25.29
CA GLU A 237 -26.29 -6.89 26.50
C GLU A 237 -25.35 -7.79 27.31
N ARG A 238 -25.71 -9.06 27.51
CA ARG A 238 -24.92 -10.00 28.30
C ARG A 238 -23.58 -10.33 27.63
N ILE A 239 -23.58 -10.51 26.30
CA ILE A 239 -22.36 -10.69 25.50
C ILE A 239 -21.47 -9.44 25.62
N ILE A 240 -22.01 -8.24 25.41
CA ILE A 240 -21.25 -6.98 25.49
C ILE A 240 -20.64 -6.81 26.88
N ARG A 241 -21.39 -7.08 27.96
CA ARG A 241 -20.89 -6.99 29.35
C ARG A 241 -19.75 -7.99 29.63
N LEU A 242 -19.88 -9.23 29.14
CA LEU A 242 -18.83 -10.24 29.22
C LEU A 242 -17.56 -9.79 28.49
N LEU A 243 -17.69 -9.35 27.24
CA LEU A 243 -16.55 -8.95 26.41
C LEU A 243 -15.88 -7.68 26.94
N GLN A 244 -16.65 -6.70 27.41
CA GLN A 244 -16.10 -5.52 28.10
C GLN A 244 -15.30 -5.94 29.34
N LYS A 245 -15.83 -6.84 30.18
CA LYS A 245 -15.10 -7.38 31.33
C LYS A 245 -13.81 -8.12 30.93
N ILE A 246 -13.84 -8.91 29.86
CA ILE A 246 -12.65 -9.61 29.34
C ILE A 246 -11.57 -8.61 28.90
N ILE A 247 -11.97 -7.54 28.19
CA ILE A 247 -11.10 -6.45 27.75
C ILE A 247 -10.53 -5.69 28.96
N ASP A 248 -11.39 -5.25 29.88
CA ASP A 248 -11.02 -4.46 31.06
C ASP A 248 -10.08 -5.23 32.01
N ASN A 249 -10.23 -6.55 32.09
CA ASN A 249 -9.35 -7.42 32.89
C ASN A 249 -7.99 -7.70 32.22
N ARG A 250 -7.81 -7.38 30.93
CA ARG A 250 -6.62 -7.72 30.12
C ARG A 250 -6.13 -6.54 29.30
N LEU A 251 -5.99 -5.39 29.97
CA LEU A 251 -5.60 -4.13 29.35
C LEU A 251 -4.32 -4.23 28.50
N GLU A 252 -3.34 -5.02 28.92
CA GLU A 252 -2.08 -5.23 28.19
C GLU A 252 -2.25 -5.91 26.81
N VAL A 253 -3.33 -6.67 26.61
CA VAL A 253 -3.69 -7.31 25.33
C VAL A 253 -4.43 -6.33 24.43
N PHE A 254 -5.32 -5.51 25.00
CA PHE A 254 -6.34 -4.75 24.24
C PHE A 254 -6.12 -3.23 24.16
N LEU A 255 -5.32 -2.62 25.02
CA LEU A 255 -4.88 -1.22 24.96
C LEU A 255 -3.45 -1.11 24.39
N LEU A 256 -3.09 0.10 23.92
CA LEU A 256 -1.69 0.44 23.63
C LEU A 256 -0.81 0.41 24.89
N GLY A 257 0.47 0.11 24.69
CA GLY A 257 1.47 -0.03 25.75
C GLY A 257 1.73 -1.49 26.10
N GLY A 258 3.00 -1.81 26.29
CA GLY A 258 3.49 -3.12 26.70
C GLY A 258 4.87 -3.02 27.35
N PRO A 259 5.41 -4.12 27.87
CA PRO A 259 6.70 -4.12 28.58
C PRO A 259 7.90 -3.78 27.69
N ARG A 260 7.75 -3.88 26.36
CA ARG A 260 8.75 -3.46 25.36
C ARG A 260 8.07 -2.84 24.14
N PRO A 261 8.63 -1.77 23.54
CA PRO A 261 8.18 -1.27 22.24
C PRO A 261 8.40 -2.30 21.13
N THR A 262 7.47 -2.35 20.17
CA THR A 262 7.55 -3.24 18.99
C THR A 262 7.63 -2.42 17.70
N VAL A 263 8.50 -2.80 16.77
CA VAL A 263 8.65 -2.15 15.45
C VAL A 263 8.54 -3.20 14.35
N ARG A 264 7.81 -2.93 13.26
CA ARG A 264 7.74 -3.84 12.10
C ARG A 264 9.02 -3.76 11.30
N LEU A 265 9.68 -4.91 11.17
CA LEU A 265 10.78 -5.15 10.26
C LEU A 265 10.22 -5.76 8.98
N PHE A 266 10.04 -4.92 7.98
CA PHE A 266 9.55 -5.32 6.67
C PHE A 266 10.60 -6.18 5.95
N GLU A 267 10.22 -7.39 5.56
CA GLU A 267 11.04 -8.28 4.74
C GLU A 267 10.50 -8.33 3.31
N ASP A 268 11.37 -8.03 2.34
CA ASP A 268 11.02 -7.94 0.90
C ASP A 268 11.98 -8.77 0.01
N HIS A 269 11.62 -8.91 -1.27
CA HIS A 269 12.42 -9.56 -2.31
C HIS A 269 13.85 -9.00 -2.37
N GLY A 270 14.80 -9.89 -2.69
CA GLY A 270 16.23 -9.59 -2.65
C GLY A 270 16.85 -9.63 -1.25
N GLY A 271 16.07 -9.95 -0.20
CA GLY A 271 16.55 -10.01 1.17
C GLY A 271 16.59 -8.66 1.89
N GLN A 272 15.91 -7.64 1.33
CA GLN A 272 15.82 -6.32 1.94
C GLN A 272 15.09 -6.37 3.28
N ARG A 273 15.61 -5.61 4.25
CA ARG A 273 15.08 -5.47 5.60
C ARG A 273 15.07 -4.01 6.01
N PHE A 274 13.89 -3.48 6.32
CA PHE A 274 13.72 -2.06 6.66
C PHE A 274 12.56 -1.84 7.64
N VAL A 275 12.56 -0.69 8.31
CA VAL A 275 11.51 -0.28 9.26
C VAL A 275 10.97 1.09 8.86
N MET A 276 9.69 1.37 9.13
CA MET A 276 9.16 2.73 8.98
C MET A 276 9.80 3.65 10.03
N GLU A 277 10.32 4.82 9.63
CA GLU A 277 10.99 5.74 10.55
C GLU A 277 10.04 6.22 11.65
N ALA A 278 8.76 6.45 11.31
CA ALA A 278 7.72 6.83 12.27
C ALA A 278 7.47 5.76 13.35
N GLU A 279 7.61 4.47 13.07
CA GLU A 279 7.51 3.42 14.12
C GLU A 279 8.75 3.43 15.01
N LEU A 280 9.92 3.48 14.40
CA LEU A 280 11.19 3.47 15.10
C LEU A 280 11.31 4.68 16.05
N PHE A 281 10.98 5.89 15.57
CA PHE A 281 11.09 7.11 16.38
C PHE A 281 10.10 7.12 17.53
N ASN A 282 8.87 6.65 17.31
CA ASN A 282 7.91 6.40 18.37
C ASN A 282 8.42 5.40 19.42
N ALA A 283 9.11 4.33 19.00
CA ALA A 283 9.64 3.30 19.88
C ALA A 283 10.84 3.77 20.73
N ILE A 284 11.68 4.68 20.22
CA ILE A 284 12.79 5.31 20.97
C ILE A 284 12.41 6.64 21.65
N ASN A 285 11.12 7.01 21.68
CA ASN A 285 10.61 8.29 22.20
C ASN A 285 11.28 9.55 21.60
N LYS A 286 11.65 9.48 20.32
CA LYS A 286 12.21 10.61 19.56
C LYS A 286 11.08 11.35 18.85
N SER A 287 11.09 12.68 18.92
CA SER A 287 10.13 13.49 18.17
C SER A 287 10.30 13.28 16.66
N ILE A 288 9.18 12.99 16.00
CA ILE A 288 9.06 13.19 14.56
C ILE A 288 9.06 14.72 14.36
N LYS A 289 9.83 15.23 13.40
CA LYS A 289 9.81 16.66 13.08
C LYS A 289 8.43 17.05 12.57
N GLU A 290 8.01 18.29 12.80
CA GLU A 290 6.82 18.82 12.13
C GLU A 290 7.03 18.73 10.61
N THR A 291 6.17 17.95 9.99
CA THR A 291 6.19 17.54 8.59
C THR A 291 5.38 18.50 7.75
N ASN A 292 5.85 18.84 6.55
CA ASN A 292 5.04 19.63 5.62
C ASN A 292 3.89 18.75 5.05
N PHE A 293 2.88 19.37 4.45
CA PHE A 293 1.75 18.65 3.83
C PHE A 293 2.18 17.52 2.85
N PHE A 294 3.30 17.70 2.12
CA PHE A 294 3.86 16.67 1.24
C PHE A 294 4.44 15.46 1.99
N ASP A 295 4.91 15.66 3.22
CA ASP A 295 5.51 14.61 4.05
C ASP A 295 4.42 13.76 4.72
N GLU A 296 3.16 14.23 4.79
CA GLU A 296 2.00 13.41 5.19
C GLU A 296 1.58 12.38 4.12
N MET A 297 2.02 12.57 2.87
CA MET A 297 1.67 11.71 1.73
C MET A 297 2.51 10.43 1.66
N PHE A 298 3.65 10.41 2.35
CA PHE A 298 4.65 9.35 2.31
C PHE A 298 5.08 8.95 3.72
N ILE A 299 5.59 7.74 3.89
CA ILE A 299 6.21 7.30 5.14
C ILE A 299 7.63 6.85 4.80
N GLU A 300 8.60 7.58 5.32
CA GLU A 300 10.02 7.26 5.18
C GLU A 300 10.33 5.93 5.88
N ALA A 301 11.27 5.16 5.32
CA ALA A 301 11.77 3.94 5.93
C ALA A 301 13.31 3.93 5.95
N MET A 302 13.86 3.10 6.83
CA MET A 302 15.30 2.98 7.03
C MET A 302 15.71 1.52 7.01
N THR A 303 16.82 1.21 6.33
CA THR A 303 17.41 -0.13 6.30
C THR A 303 17.80 -0.59 7.70
N LEU A 304 17.71 -1.90 7.99
CA LEU A 304 18.08 -2.43 9.29
C LEU A 304 19.54 -2.13 9.64
N GLU A 305 20.41 -2.15 8.63
CA GLU A 305 21.83 -1.80 8.73
C GLU A 305 22.03 -0.33 9.15
N ASP A 306 21.29 0.61 8.55
CA ASP A 306 21.33 2.02 8.96
C ASP A 306 20.72 2.25 10.34
N VAL A 307 19.67 1.52 10.71
CA VAL A 307 19.06 1.58 12.04
C VAL A 307 20.06 1.16 13.10
N GLN A 308 20.73 0.02 12.91
CA GLN A 308 21.79 -0.46 13.80
C GLN A 308 22.94 0.55 13.90
N LYS A 309 23.40 1.06 12.75
CA LYS A 309 24.52 2.01 12.67
C LYS A 309 24.24 3.38 13.30
N LYS A 310 23.00 3.90 13.18
CA LYS A 310 22.63 5.24 13.66
C LYS A 310 22.18 5.26 15.12
N PHE A 311 21.54 4.19 15.62
CA PHE A 311 20.89 4.19 16.93
C PHE A 311 21.57 3.29 17.98
N GLY A 312 22.31 2.25 17.57
CA GLY A 312 23.15 1.45 18.46
C GLY A 312 22.40 0.91 19.69
N ASP A 313 22.81 1.31 20.89
CA ASP A 313 22.18 0.87 22.13
C ASP A 313 20.73 1.35 22.32
N GLN A 314 20.29 2.42 21.65
CA GLN A 314 18.93 2.97 21.81
C GLN A 314 17.83 2.01 21.34
N ILE A 315 18.16 1.04 20.48
CA ILE A 315 17.21 0.04 19.97
C ILE A 315 17.28 -1.30 20.72
N ARG A 316 18.10 -1.42 21.78
CA ARG A 316 18.34 -2.68 22.51
C ARG A 316 17.07 -3.26 23.14
N ASP A 317 16.19 -2.41 23.63
CA ASP A 317 14.94 -2.79 24.30
C ASP A 317 13.73 -2.86 23.34
N ILE A 318 13.93 -2.61 22.04
CA ILE A 318 12.92 -2.78 21.00
C ILE A 318 12.84 -4.24 20.57
N GLU A 319 11.63 -4.72 20.35
CA GLU A 319 11.41 -5.99 19.65
C GLU A 319 11.06 -5.73 18.17
N PHE A 320 11.92 -6.20 17.26
CA PHE A 320 11.70 -6.13 15.83
C PHE A 320 10.88 -7.33 15.35
N ILE A 321 9.67 -7.07 14.87
CA ILE A 321 8.70 -8.07 14.42
C ILE A 321 8.87 -8.27 12.91
N ARG A 322 9.22 -9.48 12.48
CA ARG A 322 9.42 -9.80 11.06
C ARG A 322 8.07 -9.77 10.34
N TYR A 323 7.92 -8.85 9.40
CA TYR A 323 6.66 -8.55 8.72
C TYR A 323 6.84 -8.71 7.21
N PRO A 324 6.39 -9.81 6.59
CA PRO A 324 6.53 -10.00 5.15
C PRO A 324 5.64 -9.02 4.36
N ILE A 325 6.18 -8.45 3.27
CA ILE A 325 5.37 -7.67 2.33
C ILE A 325 4.62 -8.62 1.39
N HIS A 326 3.34 -8.85 1.69
CA HIS A 326 2.44 -9.60 0.83
C HIS A 326 2.08 -8.81 -0.44
N ARG A 327 1.94 -9.51 -1.57
CA ARG A 327 1.54 -8.93 -2.86
C ARG A 327 0.51 -9.81 -3.55
N ALA A 328 -0.58 -9.19 -4.00
CA ALA A 328 -1.47 -9.76 -5.00
C ALA A 328 -1.02 -9.30 -6.40
N LYS A 329 -1.46 -9.98 -7.47
CA LYS A 329 -0.96 -9.77 -8.83
C LYS A 329 -1.19 -8.34 -9.35
N ASP A 330 -2.40 -7.80 -9.18
CA ASP A 330 -2.85 -6.61 -9.91
C ASP A 330 -3.16 -5.38 -9.03
N ARG A 331 -3.10 -5.51 -7.70
CA ARG A 331 -3.37 -4.42 -6.75
C ARG A 331 -2.35 -4.47 -5.60
N ALA A 332 -1.85 -3.30 -5.19
CA ALA A 332 -0.96 -3.19 -4.04
C ALA A 332 -1.72 -3.54 -2.74
N VAL A 333 -1.15 -4.41 -1.90
CA VAL A 333 -1.81 -4.86 -0.66
C VAL A 333 -1.66 -3.78 0.42
N PRO A 334 -2.75 -3.28 1.01
CA PRO A 334 -2.69 -2.21 2.00
C PRO A 334 -2.05 -2.69 3.31
N ILE A 335 -1.16 -1.87 3.85
CA ILE A 335 -0.48 -2.03 5.14
C ILE A 335 -0.96 -0.93 6.07
N GLN A 336 -1.42 -1.28 7.27
CA GLN A 336 -1.90 -0.30 8.26
C GLN A 336 -0.79 0.69 8.62
N SER A 337 -1.11 1.99 8.61
CA SER A 337 -0.17 3.09 8.84
C SER A 337 0.23 3.17 10.33
N PRO A 338 1.49 3.53 10.64
CA PRO A 338 1.93 3.77 12.02
C PRO A 338 1.38 5.07 12.61
N LEU A 339 0.88 5.98 11.77
CA LEU A 339 0.39 7.30 12.19
C LEU A 339 -1.02 7.24 12.80
N ASN A 340 -1.88 6.35 12.28
CA ASN A 340 -3.29 6.28 12.65
C ASN A 340 -3.87 4.91 12.25
N ASN A 341 -4.58 4.25 13.15
CA ASN A 341 -5.24 2.95 12.94
C ASN A 341 -6.23 2.88 11.77
N LYS A 342 -6.78 4.01 11.31
CA LYS A 342 -7.69 4.10 10.14
C LYS A 342 -6.96 4.35 8.81
N LEU A 343 -5.67 4.71 8.86
CA LEU A 343 -4.91 5.03 7.65
C LEU A 343 -4.09 3.83 7.17
N PHE A 344 -3.87 3.77 5.86
CA PHE A 344 -3.18 2.67 5.20
C PHE A 344 -2.20 3.20 4.17
N CYS A 345 -1.09 2.51 4.00
CA CYS A 345 -0.05 2.81 3.03
C CYS A 345 0.34 1.55 2.26
N VAL A 346 1.06 1.70 1.17
CA VAL A 346 1.68 0.61 0.40
C VAL A 346 3.13 0.99 0.11
N PRO A 347 4.07 0.04 -0.09
CA PRO A 347 5.41 0.39 -0.53
C PRO A 347 5.34 1.21 -1.82
N THR A 348 6.11 2.28 -1.96
CA THR A 348 5.95 3.20 -3.11
C THR A 348 6.29 2.52 -4.44
N VAL A 349 7.16 1.50 -4.43
CA VAL A 349 7.34 0.62 -5.60
C VAL A 349 6.04 -0.10 -5.99
N ASP A 350 5.25 -0.57 -5.04
CA ASP A 350 3.94 -1.19 -5.30
C ASP A 350 2.88 -0.16 -5.74
N ALA A 351 2.90 1.04 -5.17
CA ALA A 351 2.10 2.17 -5.64
C ALA A 351 2.39 2.51 -7.11
N PHE A 352 3.66 2.48 -7.52
CA PHE A 352 4.07 2.71 -8.91
C PHE A 352 3.47 1.69 -9.87
N PHE A 353 3.56 0.39 -9.56
CA PHE A 353 3.00 -0.66 -10.42
C PHE A 353 1.48 -0.58 -10.50
N ASP A 354 0.79 -0.38 -9.37
CA ASP A 354 -0.67 -0.23 -9.33
C ASP A 354 -1.15 1.04 -10.06
N PHE A 355 -0.44 2.16 -9.89
CA PHE A 355 -0.71 3.40 -10.64
C PHE A 355 -0.49 3.23 -12.15
N MET A 356 0.66 2.68 -12.58
CA MET A 356 0.96 2.50 -14.00
C MET A 356 0.01 1.49 -14.66
N LYS A 357 -0.37 0.40 -13.98
CA LYS A 357 -1.38 -0.55 -14.46
C LYS A 357 -2.73 0.14 -14.66
N ASN A 358 -3.15 0.99 -13.72
CA ASN A 358 -4.35 1.82 -13.90
C ASN A 358 -4.21 2.82 -15.07
N LEU A 359 -3.07 3.49 -15.21
CA LEU A 359 -2.83 4.43 -16.30
C LEU A 359 -2.89 3.77 -17.69
N ILE A 360 -2.33 2.56 -17.79
CA ILE A 360 -2.18 1.78 -19.03
C ILE A 360 -3.47 1.03 -19.40
N LEU A 361 -4.14 0.38 -18.44
CA LEU A 361 -5.28 -0.51 -18.70
C LEU A 361 -6.64 0.08 -18.31
N SER A 362 -6.71 0.91 -17.27
CA SER A 362 -7.97 1.51 -16.78
C SER A 362 -8.26 2.83 -17.49
N VAL A 363 -7.32 3.77 -17.45
CA VAL A 363 -7.39 5.07 -18.15
C VAL A 363 -7.08 4.91 -19.63
N GLN A 364 -6.21 3.95 -20.00
CA GLN A 364 -5.74 3.72 -21.38
C GLN A 364 -5.06 4.95 -21.99
N LEU A 365 -4.31 5.69 -21.15
CA LEU A 365 -3.78 7.03 -21.46
C LEU A 365 -3.08 7.09 -22.83
N PHE A 366 -2.19 6.15 -23.09
CA PHE A 366 -1.34 6.11 -24.28
C PHE A 366 -2.10 5.75 -25.56
N GLN A 367 -3.32 5.21 -25.47
CA GLN A 367 -4.21 5.07 -26.65
C GLN A 367 -5.00 6.35 -26.92
N LYS A 368 -5.28 7.14 -25.87
CA LYS A 368 -6.20 8.29 -25.94
C LYS A 368 -5.50 9.62 -26.24
N LEU A 369 -4.18 9.70 -26.11
CA LEU A 369 -3.39 10.90 -26.40
C LEU A 369 -2.77 10.87 -27.82
N PRO A 370 -2.66 12.03 -28.51
CA PRO A 370 -2.13 12.10 -29.87
C PRO A 370 -0.61 11.96 -29.96
N SER A 371 0.13 12.25 -28.89
CA SER A 371 1.59 12.31 -28.91
C SER A 371 2.19 12.03 -27.55
N TRP A 372 3.47 11.60 -27.56
CA TRP A 372 4.23 11.37 -26.33
C TRP A 372 4.38 12.64 -25.49
N ASN A 373 4.62 13.79 -26.12
CA ASN A 373 4.83 15.04 -25.40
C ASN A 373 3.64 15.38 -24.49
N MET A 374 2.40 15.08 -24.90
CA MET A 374 1.23 15.26 -24.02
C MET A 374 1.20 14.24 -22.87
N ALA A 375 1.53 12.98 -23.14
CA ALA A 375 1.59 11.94 -22.10
C ALA A 375 2.70 12.23 -21.07
N GLU A 376 3.84 12.73 -21.55
CA GLU A 376 4.97 13.16 -20.75
C GLU A 376 4.63 14.33 -19.84
N GLN A 377 3.91 15.34 -20.34
CA GLN A 377 3.45 16.48 -19.53
C GLN A 377 2.52 16.04 -18.40
N MET A 378 1.65 15.04 -18.63
CA MET A 378 0.85 14.45 -17.55
C MET A 378 1.74 13.70 -16.56
N LEU A 379 2.64 12.83 -17.04
CA LEU A 379 3.56 12.04 -16.21
C LEU A 379 4.50 12.87 -15.33
N LEU A 380 4.82 14.12 -15.67
CA LEU A 380 5.62 15.02 -14.82
C LEU A 380 5.05 15.15 -13.39
N GLY A 381 3.72 15.21 -13.24
CA GLY A 381 3.08 15.29 -11.92
C GLY A 381 3.35 14.07 -11.02
N CYS A 382 3.68 12.91 -11.62
CA CYS A 382 4.01 11.69 -10.88
C CYS A 382 5.42 11.71 -10.29
N GLU A 383 6.33 12.56 -10.77
CA GLU A 383 7.72 12.60 -10.29
C GLU A 383 7.85 13.18 -8.88
N LEU A 384 6.84 13.94 -8.43
CA LEU A 384 6.70 14.38 -7.04
C LEU A 384 6.48 13.20 -6.09
N GLY A 385 5.82 12.13 -6.55
CA GLY A 385 5.55 10.92 -5.75
C GLY A 385 6.55 9.78 -5.96
N PHE A 386 7.17 9.70 -7.13
CA PHE A 386 8.19 8.68 -7.45
C PHE A 386 9.59 9.29 -7.43
N LYS A 387 10.02 9.69 -6.23
CA LYS A 387 11.30 10.35 -5.92
C LYS A 387 12.50 9.53 -6.44
N SER A 388 13.07 9.93 -7.58
CA SER A 388 14.14 9.18 -8.26
C SER A 388 15.52 9.27 -7.60
N GLU A 389 15.73 10.23 -6.70
CA GLU A 389 16.95 10.34 -5.89
C GLU A 389 16.86 9.55 -4.57
N GLU A 390 15.65 9.13 -4.16
CA GLU A 390 15.47 8.41 -2.90
C GLU A 390 15.94 6.96 -3.04
N LYS A 391 16.86 6.57 -2.17
CA LYS A 391 17.53 5.25 -2.14
C LYS A 391 16.98 4.32 -1.06
N ASN A 392 16.45 4.88 0.01
CA ASN A 392 15.78 4.08 1.01
C ASN A 392 14.39 3.68 0.50
N PRO A 393 13.87 2.50 0.85
CA PRO A 393 12.46 2.21 0.69
C PRO A 393 11.60 3.27 1.38
N TYR A 394 10.44 3.57 0.80
CA TYR A 394 9.41 4.39 1.44
C TYR A 394 8.03 3.91 1.03
N PHE A 395 7.01 4.37 1.73
CA PHE A 395 5.62 4.01 1.50
C PHE A 395 4.82 5.23 1.02
N THR A 396 3.79 4.99 0.21
CA THR A 396 2.82 5.98 -0.23
C THR A 396 1.50 5.75 0.48
N MET A 397 0.84 6.81 0.96
CA MET A 397 -0.47 6.71 1.57
C MET A 397 -1.54 6.30 0.55
N SER A 398 -2.39 5.33 0.92
CA SER A 398 -3.40 4.76 0.02
C SER A 398 -4.44 5.80 -0.41
N THR A 399 -4.76 6.75 0.48
CA THR A 399 -5.60 7.90 0.18
C THR A 399 -5.01 8.75 -0.93
N HIS A 400 -3.71 9.08 -0.85
CA HIS A 400 -3.00 9.84 -1.88
C HIS A 400 -2.97 9.10 -3.22
N LEU A 401 -2.63 7.81 -3.22
CA LEU A 401 -2.63 6.97 -4.43
C LEU A 401 -4.01 6.92 -5.10
N ASN A 402 -5.08 6.74 -4.32
CA ASN A 402 -6.45 6.72 -4.81
C ASN A 402 -6.87 8.10 -5.36
N THR A 403 -6.49 9.20 -4.70
CA THR A 403 -6.74 10.56 -5.22
C THR A 403 -6.06 10.78 -6.56
N ILE A 404 -4.78 10.42 -6.73
CA ILE A 404 -4.10 10.54 -8.03
C ILE A 404 -4.82 9.73 -9.11
N LYS A 405 -5.15 8.45 -8.84
CA LYS A 405 -5.87 7.60 -9.79
C LYS A 405 -7.20 8.24 -10.21
N ALA A 406 -7.98 8.75 -9.26
CA ALA A 406 -9.24 9.44 -9.51
C ALA A 406 -9.05 10.69 -10.38
N THR A 407 -8.01 11.51 -10.15
CA THR A 407 -7.69 12.68 -10.98
C THR A 407 -7.40 12.27 -12.43
N TYR A 408 -6.57 11.26 -12.64
CA TYR A 408 -6.25 10.75 -13.98
C TYR A 408 -7.46 10.13 -14.69
N PHE A 409 -8.32 9.42 -13.94
CA PHE A 409 -9.54 8.82 -14.47
C PHE A 409 -10.58 9.87 -14.86
N ALA A 410 -10.72 10.94 -14.08
CA ALA A 410 -11.64 12.04 -14.34
C ALA A 410 -11.15 13.02 -15.43
N THR A 411 -9.86 12.95 -15.83
CA THR A 411 -9.29 13.84 -16.84
C THR A 411 -9.87 13.52 -18.23
N PRO A 412 -10.51 14.47 -18.93
CA PRO A 412 -10.98 14.26 -20.30
C PRO A 412 -9.80 14.05 -21.26
N LEU A 413 -9.85 12.98 -22.06
CA LEU A 413 -8.81 12.64 -23.04
C LEU A 413 -9.38 12.68 -24.48
N PRO A 414 -8.59 13.11 -25.48
CA PRO A 414 -9.12 13.54 -26.78
C PRO A 414 -9.57 12.42 -27.72
N HIS A 415 -9.09 11.18 -27.54
CA HIS A 415 -9.49 10.04 -28.39
C HIS A 415 -10.15 8.92 -27.60
N THR A 416 -10.92 8.09 -28.30
CA THR A 416 -11.42 6.81 -27.77
C THR A 416 -10.32 5.75 -27.84
N ALA A 417 -10.30 4.88 -26.83
CA ALA A 417 -9.40 3.72 -26.81
C ALA A 417 -10.10 2.47 -27.39
N LYS A 418 -9.31 1.49 -27.79
CA LYS A 418 -9.76 0.16 -28.22
C LYS A 418 -9.62 -0.84 -27.08
N GLU A 419 -10.46 -1.86 -27.08
CA GLU A 419 -10.29 -2.99 -26.16
C GLU A 419 -9.20 -3.95 -26.65
N ILE A 420 -8.50 -4.55 -25.68
CA ILE A 420 -7.58 -5.67 -25.94
C ILE A 420 -8.43 -6.88 -26.34
N ARG A 421 -8.14 -7.44 -27.52
CA ARG A 421 -8.85 -8.59 -28.09
C ARG A 421 -8.51 -9.88 -27.32
N ASN A 422 -9.40 -10.85 -27.38
CA ASN A 422 -9.15 -12.15 -26.75
C ASN A 422 -8.01 -12.91 -27.48
N ALA A 423 -7.20 -13.62 -26.70
CA ALA A 423 -6.36 -14.68 -27.25
C ALA A 423 -7.24 -15.80 -27.83
N LYS A 424 -6.69 -16.60 -28.75
CA LYS A 424 -7.40 -17.77 -29.28
C LYS A 424 -7.28 -18.95 -28.31
N ASN A 425 -7.99 -20.04 -28.60
CA ASN A 425 -7.93 -21.28 -27.80
C ASN A 425 -6.55 -21.96 -27.87
N ASP A 426 -5.80 -21.76 -28.95
CA ASP A 426 -4.38 -22.15 -29.12
C ASP A 426 -3.39 -21.11 -28.54
N GLY A 427 -3.91 -20.05 -27.92
CA GLY A 427 -3.17 -18.97 -27.29
C GLY A 427 -2.83 -17.81 -28.23
N PHE A 428 -1.66 -17.20 -28.03
CA PHE A 428 -1.13 -16.16 -28.91
C PHE A 428 0.40 -16.29 -29.08
N THR A 429 0.92 -15.79 -30.20
CA THR A 429 2.35 -15.73 -30.55
C THR A 429 2.92 -14.30 -30.42
N VAL A 430 4.25 -14.14 -30.51
CA VAL A 430 4.90 -12.82 -30.61
C VAL A 430 4.28 -11.95 -31.72
N GLN A 431 3.97 -12.54 -32.87
CA GLN A 431 3.36 -11.79 -33.98
C GLN A 431 1.93 -11.36 -33.65
N ASN A 432 1.16 -12.15 -32.89
CA ASN A 432 -0.15 -11.73 -32.40
C ASN A 432 -0.03 -10.56 -31.43
N LEU A 433 0.95 -10.57 -30.52
CA LEU A 433 1.25 -9.44 -29.63
C LEU A 433 1.62 -8.18 -30.43
N LYS A 434 2.52 -8.27 -31.42
CA LYS A 434 2.87 -7.13 -32.30
C LYS A 434 1.66 -6.57 -33.04
N ASN A 435 0.80 -7.45 -33.55
CA ASN A 435 -0.45 -7.07 -34.22
C ASN A 435 -1.47 -6.45 -33.25
N GLU A 436 -1.46 -6.82 -31.97
CA GLU A 436 -2.29 -6.22 -30.93
C GLU A 436 -1.82 -4.81 -30.57
N LEU A 437 -0.52 -4.63 -30.34
CA LEU A 437 0.08 -3.31 -30.06
C LEU A 437 -0.21 -2.30 -31.19
N ALA A 438 -0.17 -2.75 -32.44
CA ALA A 438 -0.57 -1.94 -33.61
C ALA A 438 -2.09 -1.72 -33.67
N HIS A 439 -2.91 -2.74 -33.38
CA HIS A 439 -4.37 -2.61 -33.35
C HIS A 439 -4.83 -1.53 -32.36
N LEU A 440 -4.25 -1.53 -31.14
CA LEU A 440 -4.51 -0.56 -30.07
C LEU A 440 -3.99 0.86 -30.39
N GLY A 441 -3.27 1.06 -31.50
CA GLY A 441 -2.69 2.35 -31.88
C GLY A 441 -1.42 2.74 -31.11
N LEU A 442 -0.90 1.84 -30.26
CA LEU A 442 0.25 2.13 -29.40
C LEU A 442 1.54 2.38 -30.20
N THR A 443 1.65 1.83 -31.41
CA THR A 443 2.76 2.10 -32.34
C THR A 443 2.83 3.57 -32.80
N THR A 444 1.76 4.36 -32.65
CA THR A 444 1.76 5.79 -32.99
C THR A 444 2.47 6.62 -31.93
N ILE A 445 2.20 6.35 -30.65
CA ILE A 445 2.81 7.08 -29.53
C ILE A 445 4.18 6.48 -29.13
N PHE A 446 4.33 5.16 -29.29
CA PHE A 446 5.54 4.38 -29.05
C PHE A 446 5.96 3.59 -30.32
N PRO A 447 6.60 4.24 -31.32
CA PRO A 447 7.07 3.55 -32.53
C PRO A 447 8.00 2.35 -32.25
N GLU A 448 8.75 2.39 -31.14
CA GLU A 448 9.66 1.36 -30.67
C GLU A 448 8.96 0.18 -29.97
N ILE A 449 7.66 0.23 -29.66
CA ILE A 449 7.01 -0.72 -28.75
C ILE A 449 7.12 -2.18 -29.19
N GLN A 450 7.13 -2.43 -30.50
CA GLN A 450 7.28 -3.77 -31.05
C GLN A 450 8.69 -4.35 -30.88
N ASN A 451 9.70 -3.54 -30.55
CA ASN A 451 11.07 -4.02 -30.27
C ASN A 451 11.17 -4.70 -28.89
N HIS A 452 10.23 -4.43 -27.98
CA HIS A 452 10.17 -5.08 -26.66
C HIS A 452 9.38 -6.40 -26.70
N ALA A 453 8.58 -6.64 -27.74
CA ALA A 453 7.60 -7.72 -27.80
C ALA A 453 8.22 -9.11 -27.66
N GLU A 454 9.38 -9.38 -28.28
CA GLU A 454 10.10 -10.66 -28.15
C GLU A 454 10.50 -10.96 -26.69
N LEU A 455 11.11 -9.99 -26.01
CA LEU A 455 11.59 -10.16 -24.63
C LEU A 455 10.44 -10.24 -23.63
N VAL A 456 9.42 -9.38 -23.79
CA VAL A 456 8.21 -9.43 -22.97
C VAL A 456 7.48 -10.75 -23.17
N TYR A 457 7.26 -11.20 -24.42
CA TYR A 457 6.62 -12.49 -24.70
C TYR A 457 7.35 -13.66 -24.06
N SER A 458 8.69 -13.73 -24.18
CA SER A 458 9.47 -14.80 -23.55
C SER A 458 9.35 -14.79 -22.02
N GLU A 459 9.22 -13.63 -21.41
CA GLU A 459 9.07 -13.48 -19.96
C GLU A 459 7.64 -13.78 -19.46
N VAL A 460 6.61 -13.51 -20.27
CA VAL A 460 5.23 -13.95 -19.99
C VAL A 460 5.12 -15.46 -20.17
N ASP A 461 5.70 -16.03 -21.23
CA ASP A 461 5.60 -17.48 -21.53
C ASP A 461 6.25 -18.36 -20.46
N LYS A 462 7.29 -17.86 -19.78
CA LYS A 462 7.91 -18.50 -18.60
C LYS A 462 7.03 -18.47 -17.34
N ARG A 463 6.09 -17.52 -17.24
CA ARG A 463 5.26 -17.26 -16.05
C ARG A 463 3.81 -17.71 -16.19
N LYS A 464 3.38 -18.13 -17.39
CA LYS A 464 2.00 -18.55 -17.66
C LYS A 464 1.57 -19.71 -16.74
N LYS A 465 0.36 -19.62 -16.17
CA LYS A 465 -0.26 -20.73 -15.41
C LYS A 465 -0.89 -21.80 -16.32
N GLY A 466 -1.23 -21.46 -17.56
CA GLY A 466 -1.86 -22.37 -18.53
C GLY A 466 -0.86 -23.12 -19.44
N SER A 467 -1.34 -24.12 -20.16
CA SER A 467 -0.55 -24.82 -21.21
C SER A 467 -0.22 -23.91 -22.40
N VAL A 468 -1.09 -22.91 -22.67
CA VAL A 468 -0.94 -21.86 -23.69
C VAL A 468 -1.07 -20.48 -23.06
N LEU A 469 -0.62 -19.46 -23.79
CA LEU A 469 -0.76 -18.05 -23.40
C LEU A 469 -2.20 -17.55 -23.60
N ARG A 470 -2.87 -17.20 -22.50
CA ARG A 470 -4.30 -16.85 -22.44
C ARG A 470 -4.51 -15.34 -22.61
N THR A 471 -5.77 -14.91 -22.63
CA THR A 471 -6.12 -13.49 -22.71
C THR A 471 -5.52 -12.67 -21.57
N CYS A 472 -5.55 -13.14 -20.32
CA CYS A 472 -4.90 -12.45 -19.19
C CYS A 472 -3.40 -12.23 -19.40
N ASP A 473 -2.73 -13.21 -20.01
CA ASP A 473 -1.30 -13.16 -20.29
C ASP A 473 -0.99 -12.16 -21.43
N LEU A 474 -1.98 -11.87 -22.30
CA LEU A 474 -1.91 -10.79 -23.31
C LEU A 474 -2.07 -9.40 -22.68
N PHE A 475 -2.90 -9.25 -21.64
CA PHE A 475 -2.97 -8.00 -20.86
C PHE A 475 -1.61 -7.70 -20.20
N ASP A 476 -1.00 -8.68 -19.53
CA ASP A 476 0.34 -8.54 -18.94
C ASP A 476 1.38 -8.18 -20.01
N ALA A 477 1.34 -8.82 -21.19
CA ALA A 477 2.25 -8.52 -22.28
C ALA A 477 2.08 -7.08 -22.83
N VAL A 478 0.85 -6.59 -22.97
CA VAL A 478 0.56 -5.23 -23.44
C VAL A 478 0.94 -4.18 -22.39
N GLU A 479 0.75 -4.48 -21.10
CA GLU A 479 1.19 -3.65 -19.97
C GLU A 479 2.72 -3.52 -19.96
N HIS A 480 3.44 -4.64 -19.97
CA HIS A 480 4.89 -4.64 -19.90
C HIS A 480 5.58 -4.07 -21.15
N CYS A 481 5.00 -4.22 -22.36
CA CYS A 481 5.51 -3.52 -23.54
C CYS A 481 5.47 -2.00 -23.37
N GLN A 482 4.38 -1.44 -22.84
CA GLN A 482 4.24 -0.01 -22.58
C GLN A 482 5.15 0.45 -21.44
N LEU A 483 5.25 -0.31 -20.35
CA LEU A 483 6.18 -0.02 -19.24
C LEU A 483 7.63 0.09 -19.72
N ASN A 484 8.09 -0.81 -20.62
CA ASN A 484 9.43 -0.68 -21.19
C ASN A 484 9.61 0.65 -21.95
N CYS A 485 8.66 1.05 -22.80
CA CYS A 485 8.76 2.34 -23.51
C CYS A 485 8.72 3.55 -22.57
N ILE A 486 7.85 3.55 -21.56
CA ILE A 486 7.77 4.61 -20.55
C ILE A 486 9.11 4.75 -19.82
N LEU A 487 9.70 3.63 -19.41
CA LEU A 487 10.99 3.62 -18.74
C LEU A 487 12.13 4.07 -19.67
N GLU A 488 12.20 3.57 -20.91
CA GLU A 488 13.20 4.01 -21.88
C GLU A 488 13.16 5.53 -22.14
N ARG A 489 11.97 6.13 -22.13
CA ARG A 489 11.78 7.58 -22.32
C ARG A 489 11.88 8.41 -21.04
N ARG A 490 11.72 7.83 -19.85
CA ARG A 490 11.80 8.52 -18.54
C ARG A 490 12.89 7.89 -17.65
N PRO A 491 14.16 8.35 -17.78
CA PRO A 491 15.27 7.88 -16.95
C PRO A 491 15.04 8.05 -15.44
N THR A 492 14.28 9.06 -15.03
CA THR A 492 13.83 9.28 -13.65
C THR A 492 13.06 8.07 -13.09
N PHE A 493 12.11 7.52 -13.84
CA PHE A 493 11.39 6.30 -13.45
C PHE A 493 12.28 5.05 -13.46
N LYS A 494 13.27 4.94 -14.38
CA LYS A 494 14.27 3.85 -14.31
C LYS A 494 15.05 3.92 -13.00
N LYS A 495 15.56 5.10 -12.65
CA LYS A 495 16.38 5.33 -11.46
C LYS A 495 15.59 5.12 -10.17
N PHE A 496 14.35 5.61 -10.12
CA PHE A 496 13.39 5.28 -9.06
C PHE A 496 13.19 3.77 -8.91
N LEU A 497 12.88 3.04 -10.00
CA LEU A 497 12.71 1.59 -9.92
C LEU A 497 13.98 0.83 -9.54
N HIS A 498 15.17 1.35 -9.89
CA HIS A 498 16.44 0.77 -9.47
C HIS A 498 16.64 0.95 -7.96
N ASN A 499 16.58 2.19 -7.48
CA ASN A 499 16.72 2.51 -6.06
C ASN A 499 15.70 1.79 -5.16
N GLN A 500 14.45 1.66 -5.62
CA GLN A 500 13.38 0.95 -4.92
C GLN A 500 13.33 -0.55 -5.26
N ASN A 501 14.39 -1.10 -5.87
CA ASN A 501 14.59 -2.52 -6.20
C ASN A 501 13.49 -3.18 -7.06
N GLY A 502 12.64 -2.39 -7.73
CA GLY A 502 11.51 -2.81 -8.54
C GLY A 502 11.85 -3.29 -9.96
N CYS A 503 13.08 -3.04 -10.46
CA CYS A 503 13.49 -3.37 -11.84
C CYS A 503 13.17 -4.80 -12.29
N HIS A 504 13.32 -5.79 -11.39
CA HIS A 504 13.11 -7.20 -11.69
C HIS A 504 11.63 -7.58 -12.00
N ARG A 505 10.69 -6.67 -11.73
CA ARG A 505 9.25 -6.86 -11.95
C ARG A 505 8.79 -6.44 -13.35
N ILE A 506 9.62 -5.76 -14.13
CA ILE A 506 9.29 -5.36 -15.51
C ILE A 506 9.75 -6.46 -16.47
N TYR A 507 8.81 -7.11 -17.15
CA TYR A 507 9.15 -8.18 -18.09
C TYR A 507 9.96 -7.63 -19.28
N GLY A 508 11.03 -8.34 -19.65
CA GLY A 508 11.93 -7.96 -20.74
C GLY A 508 12.89 -6.79 -20.47
N PHE A 509 12.78 -6.11 -19.32
CA PHE A 509 13.62 -4.95 -19.00
C PHE A 509 15.03 -5.34 -18.55
N LYS A 510 16.04 -4.58 -19.00
CA LYS A 510 17.44 -4.77 -18.62
C LYS A 510 17.96 -3.53 -17.90
N CYS A 511 17.96 -3.57 -16.57
CA CYS A 511 18.52 -2.48 -15.77
C CYS A 511 20.05 -2.49 -15.81
N GLN A 512 20.63 -1.49 -16.47
CA GLN A 512 22.09 -1.30 -16.57
C GLN A 512 22.77 -1.05 -15.22
N GLU A 513 22.04 -0.60 -14.20
CA GLU A 513 22.57 -0.39 -12.84
C GLU A 513 22.64 -1.72 -12.09
N CYS A 514 21.54 -2.52 -12.08
CA CYS A 514 21.58 -3.89 -11.57
C CYS A 514 22.67 -4.75 -12.24
N GLU A 515 22.89 -4.62 -13.55
CA GLU A 515 23.96 -5.35 -14.25
C GLU A 515 25.38 -4.87 -13.89
N ARG A 516 25.55 -3.60 -13.50
CA ARG A 516 26.82 -3.08 -12.99
C ARG A 516 27.08 -3.55 -11.57
N GLU A 517 26.06 -3.51 -10.71
CA GLU A 517 26.16 -3.98 -9.32
C GLU A 517 26.42 -5.48 -9.23
N LYS A 518 25.76 -6.31 -10.05
CA LYS A 518 26.04 -7.75 -10.12
C LYS A 518 27.51 -8.04 -10.45
N ARG A 519 28.01 -7.44 -11.54
CA ARG A 519 29.43 -7.55 -11.95
C ARG A 519 30.38 -7.10 -10.85
N THR A 520 30.08 -5.99 -10.17
CA THR A 520 30.87 -5.53 -9.01
C THR A 520 30.83 -6.57 -7.88
N SER A 521 29.66 -7.10 -7.52
CA SER A 521 29.54 -8.10 -6.46
C SER A 521 30.28 -9.42 -6.76
N GLU A 522 30.31 -9.83 -8.03
CA GLU A 522 31.05 -11.00 -8.51
C GLU A 522 32.57 -10.77 -8.43
N ILE A 523 33.04 -9.60 -8.86
CA ILE A 523 34.45 -9.20 -8.74
C ILE A 523 34.88 -9.21 -7.27
N TRP A 524 34.11 -8.62 -6.37
CA TRP A 524 34.46 -8.55 -4.94
C TRP A 524 34.52 -9.94 -4.28
N LYS A 525 33.59 -10.86 -4.63
CA LYS A 525 33.67 -12.28 -4.23
C LYS A 525 34.88 -13.02 -4.77
N THR A 526 35.52 -12.52 -5.83
CA THR A 526 36.77 -13.07 -6.38
C THR A 526 38.01 -12.52 -5.66
N PHE A 527 37.84 -11.51 -4.80
CA PHE A 527 38.92 -10.85 -4.04
C PHE A 527 38.82 -11.05 -2.51
N GLU A 528 37.93 -11.93 -2.02
CA GLU A 528 37.96 -12.36 -0.61
C GLU A 528 39.28 -13.12 -0.32
N PRO A 529 40.10 -12.69 0.67
CA PRO A 529 41.32 -13.41 1.02
C PRO A 529 41.02 -14.80 1.60
N ILE A 530 41.78 -15.81 1.15
CA ILE A 530 41.76 -17.15 1.73
C ILE A 530 42.58 -17.13 3.03
N ASP A 531 41.98 -16.66 4.13
CA ASP A 531 42.58 -16.64 5.46
C ASP A 531 41.74 -17.40 6.49
N ALA A 532 41.75 -18.74 6.41
CA ALA A 532 41.40 -19.65 7.52
C ALA A 532 41.76 -21.13 7.22
N ALA A 533 43.06 -21.49 7.13
CA ALA A 533 43.48 -22.90 7.13
C ALA A 533 44.95 -23.16 7.51
N THR A 534 45.26 -23.14 8.82
CA THR A 534 46.31 -23.95 9.48
C THR A 534 45.88 -24.15 10.93
N GLU A 535 46.04 -25.28 11.63
CA GLU A 535 46.17 -26.73 11.34
C GLU A 535 45.32 -27.40 12.47
N ASP A 536 44.69 -28.57 12.36
CA ASP A 536 45.33 -29.89 12.30
C ASP A 536 44.32 -31.01 11.93
N THR A 537 44.72 -31.86 10.98
CA THR A 537 44.76 -33.35 11.02
C THR A 537 43.62 -34.11 11.79
N MET A 538 42.86 -35.06 11.23
CA MET A 538 43.31 -36.23 10.43
C MET A 538 42.34 -36.71 9.33
N SER A 539 42.93 -37.34 8.30
CA SER A 539 42.32 -38.22 7.28
C SER A 539 42.66 -39.72 7.64
N PRO A 540 42.42 -40.82 6.85
CA PRO A 540 41.99 -40.92 5.44
C PRO A 540 41.05 -42.11 5.08
N GLU A 541 41.02 -42.44 3.76
CA GLU A 541 40.49 -43.63 3.05
C GLU A 541 39.00 -43.59 2.64
N GLY A 542 38.58 -43.70 1.37
CA GLY A 542 39.21 -43.84 0.04
C GLY A 542 38.09 -44.06 -1.02
N LYS A 543 38.25 -44.07 -2.37
CA LYS A 543 39.37 -44.10 -3.35
C LYS A 543 38.92 -43.36 -4.64
N LYS A 544 39.81 -42.69 -5.40
CA LYS A 544 40.31 -43.06 -6.77
C LYS A 544 39.37 -43.91 -7.65
N SER A 545 39.21 -43.72 -8.97
CA SER A 545 39.68 -42.72 -9.97
C SER A 545 38.94 -43.03 -11.31
N SER A 546 39.14 -42.43 -12.51
CA SER A 546 40.21 -41.57 -13.06
C SER A 546 39.71 -40.67 -14.22
N GLU A 547 40.63 -39.88 -14.77
CA GLU A 547 40.57 -38.94 -15.89
C GLU A 547 40.25 -39.53 -17.28
N GLN A 548 39.83 -38.67 -18.22
CA GLN A 548 40.64 -38.41 -19.42
C GLN A 548 40.46 -36.98 -19.96
N LEU A 549 41.53 -36.43 -20.53
CA LEU A 549 41.67 -35.02 -20.90
C LEU A 549 42.38 -34.87 -22.26
N SER A 550 41.93 -33.94 -23.10
CA SER A 550 42.69 -33.39 -24.24
C SER A 550 42.19 -31.96 -24.50
N THR A 551 42.91 -30.90 -24.13
CA THR A 551 44.05 -30.27 -24.86
C THR A 551 43.70 -29.78 -26.27
N VAL A 552 44.16 -28.64 -26.78
CA VAL A 552 44.75 -27.39 -26.22
C VAL A 552 44.67 -26.35 -27.37
N SER A 553 44.49 -25.06 -27.10
CA SER A 553 45.24 -24.02 -27.83
C SER A 553 45.22 -22.68 -27.09
N GLN A 554 46.40 -22.10 -26.87
CA GLN A 554 46.59 -20.83 -26.17
C GLN A 554 46.75 -19.67 -27.16
N LYS A 555 46.42 -18.45 -26.72
CA LYS A 555 47.30 -17.28 -26.88
C LYS A 555 46.97 -16.21 -25.83
N SER A 556 48.00 -15.60 -25.28
CA SER A 556 47.96 -14.60 -24.22
C SER A 556 47.78 -13.17 -24.75
N PRO A 557 47.39 -12.24 -23.86
CA PRO A 557 47.76 -10.83 -23.97
C PRO A 557 48.64 -10.38 -22.80
N GLU A 558 49.77 -9.74 -23.10
CA GLU A 558 50.61 -9.03 -22.14
C GLU A 558 50.10 -7.59 -21.91
N ALA A 559 50.64 -6.94 -20.87
CA ALA A 559 50.52 -5.52 -20.48
C ALA A 559 49.49 -5.17 -19.38
N HIS A 560 49.95 -5.27 -18.13
CA HIS A 560 49.45 -4.49 -16.99
C HIS A 560 50.61 -3.76 -16.32
N GLN A 561 50.69 -2.43 -16.51
CA GLN A 561 51.46 -1.52 -15.63
C GLN A 561 51.15 -0.05 -15.96
N LYS A 562 50.13 0.50 -15.28
CA LYS A 562 50.03 1.90 -14.80
C LYS A 562 48.66 2.13 -14.14
N THR A 563 48.61 3.15 -13.28
CA THR A 563 47.39 3.66 -12.60
C THR A 563 46.88 2.86 -11.39
N ILE A 564 47.77 2.54 -10.46
CA ILE A 564 47.44 2.52 -9.01
C ILE A 564 48.40 3.47 -8.29
N GLU A 565 48.20 4.76 -8.50
CA GLU A 565 48.83 5.82 -7.70
C GLU A 565 47.98 7.10 -7.86
N ASN A 566 47.17 7.41 -6.83
CA ASN A 566 46.46 8.68 -6.53
C ASN A 566 45.18 8.44 -5.70
N LEU A 567 45.27 7.76 -4.55
CA LEU A 567 44.18 7.74 -3.55
C LEU A 567 44.73 7.43 -2.14
N LYS A 568 45.17 8.48 -1.41
CA LYS A 568 45.14 8.63 0.08
C LYS A 568 45.98 9.83 0.54
N ILE A 569 45.55 10.42 1.69
CA ILE A 569 46.11 11.57 2.44
C ILE A 569 45.71 12.94 1.85
N THR A 570 45.07 13.90 2.58
CA THR A 570 44.35 13.86 3.88
C THR A 570 43.30 14.98 4.01
N LYS A 571 42.43 14.84 5.02
CA LYS A 571 41.80 15.85 5.92
C LYS A 571 42.75 17.02 6.33
N GLU A 572 42.36 18.16 6.92
CA GLU A 572 41.19 18.54 7.74
C GLU A 572 41.11 20.09 7.89
N THR A 573 39.91 20.70 8.03
CA THR A 573 39.61 22.06 8.63
C THR A 573 40.32 23.34 8.09
N SER A 574 39.86 24.59 8.22
CA SER A 574 38.59 25.23 8.67
C SER A 574 38.55 26.73 8.26
N GLU A 575 37.37 27.26 7.97
CA GLU A 575 36.86 28.65 8.18
C GLU A 575 37.67 29.95 7.89
N SER A 576 36.91 30.95 7.41
CA SER A 576 37.05 32.42 7.58
C SER A 576 37.78 33.32 6.54
N ALA A 577 36.94 33.99 5.74
CA ALA A 577 36.83 35.44 5.50
C ALA A 577 37.99 36.35 4.97
N SER A 578 37.58 37.19 4.00
CA SER A 578 38.05 38.56 3.68
C SER A 578 39.36 38.77 2.89
N GLY A 579 39.42 39.85 2.10
CA GLY A 579 40.72 40.40 1.63
C GLY A 579 40.86 40.75 0.15
N ASP A 580 40.10 41.74 -0.30
CA ASP A 580 40.24 42.56 -1.52
C ASP A 580 41.65 42.82 -2.16
N VAL A 581 41.62 43.07 -3.49
CA VAL A 581 42.31 44.20 -4.20
C VAL A 581 43.71 44.05 -4.89
N LYS A 582 43.65 44.25 -6.23
CA LYS A 582 44.57 44.96 -7.19
C LYS A 582 45.80 44.31 -7.87
N THR A 583 45.60 44.07 -9.18
CA THR A 583 46.36 44.59 -10.35
C THR A 583 47.89 44.60 -10.40
N SER A 584 48.45 44.06 -11.49
CA SER A 584 49.15 44.87 -12.52
C SER A 584 49.39 44.08 -13.82
N GLU A 585 49.47 44.80 -14.95
CA GLU A 585 49.65 44.26 -16.30
C GLU A 585 51.12 44.26 -16.75
N SER A 586 51.52 43.41 -17.71
CA SER A 586 52.16 43.88 -18.97
C SER A 586 52.52 42.77 -19.99
N GLN A 587 51.95 42.89 -21.21
CA GLN A 587 52.59 42.86 -22.56
C GLN A 587 53.72 41.84 -22.88
N LYS A 588 53.88 41.28 -24.10
CA LYS A 588 53.18 41.33 -25.42
C LYS A 588 53.84 40.29 -26.36
N LYS A 589 53.09 39.65 -27.27
CA LYS A 589 53.34 39.55 -28.74
C LYS A 589 52.50 38.46 -29.41
N SER A 590 51.89 38.80 -30.55
CA SER A 590 51.24 37.90 -31.52
C SER A 590 51.91 38.06 -32.89
N PRO A 591 51.57 37.23 -33.90
CA PRO A 591 50.52 37.66 -34.85
C PRO A 591 49.57 36.55 -35.39
N GLU A 592 48.36 36.97 -35.80
CA GLU A 592 47.56 36.50 -36.98
C GLU A 592 47.08 35.02 -37.08
N THR A 593 45.82 34.64 -37.39
CA THR A 593 44.53 35.35 -37.68
C THR A 593 43.29 34.43 -37.51
N SER A 594 42.23 34.90 -36.83
CA SER A 594 40.77 34.53 -36.86
C SER A 594 40.26 33.06 -36.84
N PRO A 595 38.99 32.76 -36.40
CA PRO A 595 37.91 33.65 -35.95
C PRO A 595 37.32 33.30 -34.56
N SER A 596 37.32 34.23 -33.59
CA SER A 596 36.77 33.94 -32.23
C SER A 596 36.19 35.13 -31.44
N LEU A 597 36.09 36.34 -32.01
CA LEU A 597 35.65 37.52 -31.25
C LEU A 597 34.13 37.82 -31.26
N GLN A 598 33.36 37.36 -32.25
CA GLN A 598 31.91 37.63 -32.29
C GLN A 598 31.13 36.78 -31.26
N ILE A 599 31.45 35.49 -31.17
CA ILE A 599 30.81 34.54 -30.24
C ILE A 599 30.97 34.97 -28.77
N LEU A 600 32.10 35.60 -28.42
CA LEU A 600 32.38 36.03 -27.04
C LEU A 600 31.63 37.30 -26.61
N GLN A 601 31.13 38.10 -27.56
CA GLN A 601 30.29 39.26 -27.26
C GLN A 601 28.81 38.87 -27.17
N GLU A 602 28.33 37.98 -28.05
CA GLU A 602 26.96 37.45 -27.98
C GLU A 602 26.71 36.71 -26.66
N HIS A 603 27.58 35.76 -26.28
CA HIS A 603 27.45 35.02 -25.02
C HIS A 603 27.39 35.90 -23.75
N LYS A 604 28.06 37.06 -23.75
CA LYS A 604 28.03 38.01 -22.61
C LYS A 604 26.76 38.85 -22.54
N VAL A 605 26.07 39.06 -23.66
CA VAL A 605 24.76 39.73 -23.68
C VAL A 605 23.70 38.74 -23.21
N THR A 606 23.69 37.52 -23.75
CA THR A 606 22.67 36.50 -23.40
C THR A 606 22.75 36.05 -21.94
N GLN A 607 23.94 35.99 -21.33
CA GLN A 607 24.06 35.73 -19.88
C GLN A 607 23.46 36.85 -19.02
N LYS A 608 23.63 38.11 -19.42
CA LYS A 608 23.08 39.25 -18.67
C LYS A 608 21.55 39.28 -18.74
N GLU A 609 20.97 39.02 -19.91
CA GLU A 609 19.53 38.94 -20.10
C GLU A 609 18.92 37.77 -19.30
N SER A 610 19.61 36.63 -19.24
CA SER A 610 19.24 35.48 -18.39
C SER A 610 19.22 35.83 -16.90
N ASP A 611 20.26 36.50 -16.38
CA ASP A 611 20.36 36.84 -14.96
C ASP A 611 19.33 37.90 -14.53
N GLU A 612 19.02 38.87 -15.40
CA GLU A 612 17.96 39.86 -15.17
C GLU A 612 16.56 39.21 -15.21
N GLU A 613 16.32 38.22 -16.09
CA GLU A 613 15.05 37.47 -16.11
C GLU A 613 14.88 36.58 -14.87
N ILE A 614 15.96 35.98 -14.36
CA ILE A 614 15.96 35.20 -13.11
C ILE A 614 15.66 36.11 -11.90
N GLN A 615 16.29 37.28 -11.80
CA GLN A 615 15.97 38.24 -10.72
C GLN A 615 14.51 38.70 -10.78
N LYS A 616 13.99 39.00 -11.98
CA LYS A 616 12.59 39.40 -12.16
C LYS A 616 11.61 38.31 -11.69
N LYS A 617 11.85 37.05 -12.07
CA LYS A 617 11.03 35.91 -11.63
C LYS A 617 11.15 35.66 -10.12
N SER A 618 12.32 35.89 -9.53
CA SER A 618 12.50 35.78 -8.07
C SER A 618 11.66 36.81 -7.31
N ALA A 619 11.61 38.06 -7.77
CA ALA A 619 10.77 39.10 -7.16
C ALA A 619 9.26 38.81 -7.34
N GLU A 620 8.88 38.26 -8.48
CA GLU A 620 7.49 37.86 -8.77
C GLU A 620 7.02 36.69 -7.87
N ILE A 621 7.94 35.78 -7.52
CA ILE A 621 7.70 34.70 -6.54
C ILE A 621 7.54 35.24 -5.10
N GLU A 622 8.33 36.23 -4.68
CA GLU A 622 8.15 36.85 -3.35
C GLU A 622 6.81 37.58 -3.22
N GLU A 623 6.40 38.32 -4.24
CA GLU A 623 5.10 39.00 -4.23
C GLU A 623 3.92 38.00 -4.26
N LEU A 624 4.06 36.86 -4.93
CA LEU A 624 3.08 35.77 -4.86
C LEU A 624 3.02 35.12 -3.48
N LYS A 625 4.15 34.88 -2.81
CA LYS A 625 4.17 34.37 -1.43
C LYS A 625 3.44 35.32 -0.47
N ARG A 626 3.70 36.62 -0.59
CA ARG A 626 3.06 37.66 0.24
C ARG A 626 1.54 37.66 0.09
N LYS A 627 1.02 37.50 -1.14
CA LYS A 627 -0.42 37.37 -1.43
C LYS A 627 -1.03 36.06 -0.94
N VAL A 628 -0.29 34.95 -0.97
CA VAL A 628 -0.75 33.67 -0.39
C VAL A 628 -0.87 33.78 1.13
N GLU A 629 0.08 34.44 1.80
CA GLU A 629 0.04 34.66 3.25
C GLU A 629 -1.09 35.63 3.68
N GLU A 630 -1.38 36.64 2.86
CA GLU A 630 -2.54 37.54 3.05
C GLU A 630 -3.88 36.78 2.88
N ASN A 631 -3.99 35.94 1.85
CA ASN A 631 -5.17 35.09 1.63
C ASN A 631 -5.36 34.04 2.74
N LEU A 632 -4.29 33.51 3.33
CA LEU A 632 -4.35 32.61 4.49
C LEU A 632 -4.95 33.31 5.71
N LYS A 633 -4.52 34.54 6.02
CA LYS A 633 -5.10 35.34 7.13
C LYS A 633 -6.59 35.64 6.89
N ILE A 634 -6.96 35.95 5.64
CA ILE A 634 -8.38 36.13 5.26
C ILE A 634 -9.16 34.81 5.41
N ALA A 635 -8.56 33.64 5.15
CA ALA A 635 -9.21 32.36 5.36
C ALA A 635 -9.44 32.05 6.85
N GLU A 636 -8.44 32.30 7.70
CA GLU A 636 -8.55 32.18 9.17
C GLU A 636 -9.63 33.10 9.76
N GLU A 637 -9.70 34.36 9.30
CA GLU A 637 -10.77 35.29 9.72
C GLU A 637 -12.15 34.82 9.26
N ASN A 638 -12.27 34.27 8.04
CA ASN A 638 -13.53 33.70 7.56
C ASN A 638 -13.96 32.44 8.33
N GLU A 639 -13.04 31.54 8.67
CA GLU A 639 -13.33 30.35 9.49
C GLU A 639 -13.82 30.76 10.88
N LYS A 640 -13.20 31.78 11.48
CA LYS A 640 -13.66 32.36 12.75
C LYS A 640 -15.07 32.96 12.63
N LEU A 641 -15.36 33.73 11.57
CA LEU A 641 -16.69 34.27 11.31
C LEU A 641 -17.75 33.18 11.09
N VAL A 642 -17.39 32.06 10.46
CA VAL A 642 -18.28 30.88 10.32
C VAL A 642 -18.55 30.24 11.68
N SER A 643 -17.54 30.13 12.55
CA SER A 643 -17.74 29.63 13.93
C SER A 643 -18.63 30.57 14.77
N GLU A 644 -18.47 31.88 14.64
CA GLU A 644 -19.31 32.88 15.32
C GLU A 644 -20.75 32.84 14.77
N ALA A 645 -20.93 32.65 13.45
CA ALA A 645 -22.25 32.47 12.84
C ALA A 645 -22.93 31.17 13.27
N ALA A 646 -22.21 30.05 13.41
CA ALA A 646 -22.74 28.80 13.94
C ALA A 646 -23.25 28.96 15.38
N HIS A 647 -22.45 29.57 16.26
CA HIS A 647 -22.86 29.86 17.64
C HIS A 647 -24.11 30.76 17.70
N LEU A 648 -24.23 31.75 16.80
CA LEU A 648 -25.43 32.59 16.71
C LEU A 648 -26.66 31.81 16.23
N ILE A 649 -26.50 30.85 15.31
CA ILE A 649 -27.59 29.97 14.84
C ILE A 649 -28.10 29.08 15.98
N ASP A 650 -27.20 28.48 16.76
CA ASP A 650 -27.56 27.66 17.93
C ASP A 650 -28.27 28.50 19.01
N THR A 651 -27.75 29.70 19.31
CA THR A 651 -28.39 30.65 20.24
C THR A 651 -29.81 31.04 19.78
N ILE A 652 -30.02 31.21 18.46
CA ILE A 652 -31.34 31.49 17.88
C ILE A 652 -32.28 30.27 17.97
N ALA A 653 -31.75 29.05 17.92
CA ALA A 653 -32.53 27.84 18.10
C ALA A 653 -33.01 27.68 19.56
N GLU A 654 -32.12 27.88 20.53
CA GLU A 654 -32.45 27.87 21.96
C GLU A 654 -33.54 28.90 22.32
N LEU A 655 -33.37 30.16 21.88
CA LEU A 655 -34.35 31.22 22.12
C LEU A 655 -35.72 30.93 21.47
N LYS A 656 -35.76 30.25 20.32
CA LYS A 656 -37.02 29.79 19.71
C LYS A 656 -37.68 28.68 20.51
N GLU A 657 -36.90 27.77 21.11
CA GLU A 657 -37.42 26.72 21.96
C GLU A 657 -37.99 27.29 23.28
N GLU A 658 -37.30 28.25 23.89
CA GLU A 658 -37.80 28.99 25.07
C GLU A 658 -39.07 29.77 24.76
N HIS A 659 -39.11 30.52 23.65
CA HIS A 659 -40.30 31.26 23.21
C HIS A 659 -41.48 30.32 22.92
N SER A 660 -41.22 29.12 22.40
CA SER A 660 -42.25 28.10 22.16
C SER A 660 -42.80 27.50 23.46
N LYS A 661 -41.96 27.35 24.50
CA LYS A 661 -42.39 26.94 25.85
C LYS A 661 -43.20 28.03 26.55
N TYR A 662 -42.86 29.31 26.35
CA TYR A 662 -43.54 30.45 26.97
C TYR A 662 -44.96 30.69 26.43
N HIS A 663 -45.26 30.25 25.20
CA HIS A 663 -46.61 30.27 24.62
C HIS A 663 -47.42 28.98 24.82
N ALA A 664 -46.86 27.99 25.51
CA ALA A 664 -47.53 26.74 25.87
C ALA A 664 -48.04 26.71 27.34
N GLN A 665 -47.95 27.87 28.03
CA GLN A 665 -48.55 28.16 29.33
C GLN A 665 -49.62 29.26 29.18
#